data_AF-A0A8S1IWU8-F1
#
_entry.id   AF-A0A8S1IWU8-F1
#
_cell.length_a   1.000
_cell.length_b   1.000
_cell.length_c   1.000
_cell.angle_alpha   90.00
_cell.angle_beta   90.00
_cell.angle_gamma   90.00
#
_symmetry.space_group_name_H-M   'P 1'
#
loop_
_entity.id
_entity.type
_entity.pdbx_description
1 polymer ?
#
loop_
_entity_poly.entity_id
_entity_poly.type
_entity_poly.pdbx_seq_one_letter_code
_entity_poly.pdbx_strand_id
1 'polypeptide(L)'
;MTGHGRGPSDKGATPDETPSIDQGNEVKAVSHEFNAVKREVNHEVSQIDHGVNREVYLRVEVCTDGETRALLRVISAAFGIAFCVLAVLLAFKITDHLETVDAIRPLLWINACLAGTQSAVLGIGLALLGARVWIARRGGGVWTRRRARATGLAAFEACAMLACSAAYAVPNVHALSGRCRYFDDVVVWCLVVRHFCWVTIFASFSVRVKMTLLWDGGKADGILLDNPRPMVLLNLSIFIYWATYVTTNFTLGRDLDNEDERLTLECLAGSNPCGNERRGITTQAIMIWAFPIFFMVYAGRGVQAFYRKSYNRYRWVFVLFRYQCQTIGMVFAFTLVAITIFSVQDSSTCTHYAIAKFGNAPGQIAVSVLAMVNMLLFMPASARKRARPRHGIAGSADGALVWSEAACMEAKRRGGEGRGDWEPAFCFETAVKLYYWSILPYRYDPKTGKDDGFSKDLAMELYGFENLEYVGSDRMDMHCFVGWKPGLLLVTFRGTKSAKNLLADANVLRVPHPPLRGSPYLGTRPMVHKGFLKCWMFDSFREAVLTKVRGLIDRAGPEPLVIVTGHSLGGAVAMLAAFDLRRELNVPRCRLLCYTYGAPRVGNSVFVAEFQQEVPDFWQVMNNMDAITDVPKFMILYKHTSNKVLINPDGRLIVRPLMSESRLLAMGRRHTIADHMLPNYRKSFAAVVRSQFIKHR
;
A
#
# COMPACT_ATOMS: atom_id res chain seq x y z
N MET A 1 -29.65 -1.80 -67.93
CA MET A 1 -29.06 -3.00 -68.55
C MET A 1 -27.68 -2.65 -69.07
N THR A 2 -26.78 -3.61 -68.98
CA THR A 2 -25.32 -3.54 -68.79
C THR A 2 -24.51 -3.04 -69.98
N GLY A 3 -23.46 -2.26 -69.70
CA GLY A 3 -22.38 -1.89 -70.61
C GLY A 3 -21.01 -2.29 -70.03
N HIS A 4 -20.12 -2.67 -70.95
CA HIS A 4 -18.78 -3.29 -70.84
C HIS A 4 -17.75 -2.73 -69.83
N GLY A 5 -16.76 -3.58 -69.52
CA GLY A 5 -15.42 -3.11 -69.17
C GLY A 5 -14.43 -4.23 -68.83
N ARG A 6 -13.55 -4.57 -69.78
CA ARG A 6 -12.42 -5.50 -69.64
C ARG A 6 -11.39 -4.98 -68.62
N GLY A 7 -10.74 -5.90 -67.90
CA GLY A 7 -9.63 -5.59 -66.99
C GLY A 7 -8.33 -5.18 -67.69
N PRO A 8 -7.34 -4.72 -66.91
CA PRO A 8 -5.97 -5.17 -67.15
C PRO A 8 -5.08 -5.38 -65.90
N SER A 9 -4.15 -6.31 -66.10
CA SER A 9 -2.81 -6.58 -65.53
C SER A 9 -2.14 -5.67 -64.49
N ASP A 10 -1.49 -6.37 -63.55
CA ASP A 10 -0.32 -6.05 -62.71
C ASP A 10 0.58 -4.87 -63.13
N LYS A 11 0.80 -3.94 -62.18
CA LYS A 11 2.07 -3.22 -61.98
C LYS A 11 2.28 -2.82 -60.50
N GLY A 12 3.40 -3.26 -59.94
CA GLY A 12 4.29 -2.53 -59.03
C GLY A 12 3.72 -1.95 -57.72
N ALA A 13 3.89 -2.67 -56.62
CA ALA A 13 3.77 -2.12 -55.27
C ALA A 13 5.03 -1.29 -54.91
N THR A 14 4.85 0.01 -54.73
CA THR A 14 5.80 0.90 -54.05
C THR A 14 5.65 0.75 -52.52
N PRO A 15 6.74 0.73 -51.74
CA PRO A 15 6.66 0.67 -50.29
C PRO A 15 6.26 2.03 -49.71
N ASP A 16 5.26 1.98 -48.84
CA ASP A 16 4.67 3.09 -48.09
C ASP A 16 5.73 3.75 -47.18
N GLU A 17 6.07 5.00 -47.46
CA GLU A 17 6.96 5.82 -46.63
C GLU A 17 6.25 6.17 -45.32
N THR A 18 6.71 5.59 -44.22
CA THR A 18 6.34 6.06 -42.88
C THR A 18 7.13 7.33 -42.56
N PRO A 19 6.49 8.43 -42.08
CA PRO A 19 7.20 9.66 -41.81
C PRO A 19 8.16 9.45 -40.63
N SER A 20 9.45 9.77 -40.84
CA SER A 20 10.47 9.77 -39.80
C SER A 20 10.13 10.85 -38.77
N ILE A 21 9.56 10.45 -37.63
CA ILE A 21 9.29 11.34 -36.51
C ILE A 21 10.62 11.72 -35.85
N ASP A 22 11.02 12.98 -36.00
CA ASP A 22 12.19 13.58 -35.37
C ASP A 22 12.02 13.60 -33.83
N GLN A 23 12.61 12.62 -33.17
CA GLN A 23 12.47 12.39 -31.73
C GLN A 23 13.25 13.40 -30.87
N GLY A 24 14.17 14.17 -31.46
CA GLY A 24 15.00 15.14 -30.75
C GLY A 24 14.24 16.41 -30.36
N ASN A 25 13.34 16.87 -31.23
CA ASN A 25 12.57 18.10 -31.03
C ASN A 25 11.50 17.99 -29.93
N GLU A 26 10.87 16.82 -29.76
CA GLU A 26 9.86 16.63 -28.69
C GLU A 26 10.47 16.63 -27.28
N VAL A 27 11.69 16.12 -27.09
CA VAL A 27 12.34 16.09 -25.76
C VAL A 27 12.78 17.50 -25.34
N LYS A 28 13.26 18.31 -26.29
CA LYS A 28 13.57 19.73 -26.06
C LYS A 28 12.29 20.54 -25.78
N ALA A 29 11.20 20.26 -26.50
CA ALA A 29 9.89 20.87 -26.25
C ALA A 29 9.35 20.53 -24.85
N VAL A 30 9.45 19.26 -24.42
CA VAL A 30 9.03 18.82 -23.07
C VAL A 30 9.87 19.49 -21.98
N SER A 31 11.18 19.65 -22.17
CA SER A 31 12.06 20.36 -21.23
C SER A 31 11.73 21.86 -21.15
N HIS A 32 11.43 22.49 -22.29
CA HIS A 32 11.06 23.90 -22.35
C HIS A 32 9.67 24.18 -21.72
N GLU A 33 8.67 23.35 -22.03
CA GLU A 33 7.34 23.40 -21.39
C GLU A 33 7.44 23.16 -19.88
N PHE A 34 8.27 22.20 -19.46
CA PHE A 34 8.52 21.94 -18.04
C PHE A 34 9.09 23.17 -17.31
N ASN A 35 9.99 23.92 -17.94
CA ASN A 35 10.56 25.15 -17.39
C ASN A 35 9.58 26.33 -17.37
N ALA A 36 8.66 26.41 -18.33
CA ALA A 36 7.58 27.41 -18.34
C ALA A 36 6.58 27.15 -17.20
N VAL A 37 6.13 25.90 -17.07
CA VAL A 37 5.17 25.52 -16.03
C VAL A 37 5.80 25.55 -14.63
N LYS A 38 7.10 25.30 -14.49
CA LYS A 38 7.85 25.50 -13.23
C LYS A 38 7.76 26.94 -12.72
N ARG A 39 7.76 27.94 -13.59
CA ARG A 39 7.60 29.36 -13.20
C ARG A 39 6.17 29.65 -12.76
N GLU A 40 5.19 29.11 -13.47
CA GLU A 40 3.76 29.27 -13.17
C GLU A 40 3.38 28.63 -11.83
N VAL A 41 3.85 27.40 -11.57
CA VAL A 41 3.61 26.68 -10.29
C VAL A 41 4.31 27.36 -9.13
N ASN A 42 5.56 27.82 -9.29
CA ASN A 42 6.24 28.57 -8.23
C ASN A 42 5.54 29.90 -7.92
N HIS A 43 4.92 30.52 -8.92
CA HIS A 43 4.13 31.75 -8.73
C HIS A 43 2.80 31.46 -8.02
N GLU A 44 2.06 30.42 -8.40
CA GLU A 44 0.82 30.01 -7.72
C GLU A 44 1.09 29.54 -6.27
N VAL A 45 2.18 28.80 -6.03
CA VAL A 45 2.60 28.36 -4.69
C VAL A 45 2.96 29.54 -3.79
N SER A 46 3.53 30.63 -4.34
CA SER A 46 3.84 31.85 -3.58
C SER A 46 2.59 32.62 -3.12
N GLN A 47 1.44 32.46 -3.80
CA GLN A 47 0.19 33.13 -3.43
C GLN A 47 -0.68 32.34 -2.44
N ILE A 48 -0.38 31.06 -2.21
CA ILE A 48 -1.14 30.18 -1.30
C ILE A 48 -0.72 30.39 0.17
N ASP A 49 0.41 31.06 0.45
CA ASP A 49 1.02 31.14 1.78
C ASP A 49 0.36 32.15 2.75
N HIS A 50 -0.78 32.75 2.38
CA HIS A 50 -1.43 33.79 3.18
C HIS A 50 -2.85 33.46 3.71
N GLY A 51 -3.32 32.20 3.60
CA GLY A 51 -4.67 31.80 4.08
C GLY A 51 -4.75 30.61 5.07
N VAL A 52 -3.66 29.90 5.34
CA VAL A 52 -3.70 28.49 5.84
C VAL A 52 -3.99 28.32 7.35
N ASN A 53 -4.00 29.39 8.15
CA ASN A 53 -3.85 29.25 9.61
C ASN A 53 -5.12 28.94 10.45
N ARG A 54 -6.27 28.61 9.84
CA ARG A 54 -7.54 28.39 10.59
C ARG A 54 -8.30 27.09 10.31
N GLU A 55 -7.93 26.26 9.33
CA GLU A 55 -8.66 25.00 9.09
C GLU A 55 -8.25 23.86 10.04
N VAL A 56 -9.24 23.06 10.47
CA VAL A 56 -9.00 21.83 11.24
C VAL A 56 -8.68 20.70 10.26
N TYR A 57 -7.56 19.99 10.45
CA TYR A 57 -7.18 18.78 9.71
C TYR A 57 -7.29 17.52 10.59
N LEU A 58 -7.68 16.38 10.01
CA LEU A 58 -7.68 15.09 10.71
C LEU A 58 -6.30 14.44 10.69
N ARG A 59 -6.00 13.54 11.65
CA ARG A 59 -4.70 12.84 11.69
C ARG A 59 -4.41 12.02 10.45
N VAL A 60 -5.41 11.40 9.84
CA VAL A 60 -5.28 10.66 8.58
C VAL A 60 -4.77 11.52 7.42
N GLU A 61 -4.99 12.83 7.46
CA GLU A 61 -4.54 13.79 6.43
C GLU A 61 -3.06 14.18 6.61
N VAL A 62 -2.49 13.95 7.79
CA VAL A 62 -1.13 14.40 8.18
C VAL A 62 -0.28 13.26 8.77
N CYS A 63 -0.67 12.01 8.49
CA CYS A 63 -0.02 10.81 9.01
C CYS A 63 1.24 10.48 8.19
N THR A 64 2.35 10.17 8.85
CA THR A 64 3.59 9.78 8.15
C THR A 64 3.55 8.31 7.69
N ASP A 65 4.41 7.94 6.74
CA ASP A 65 4.60 6.53 6.34
C ASP A 65 4.98 5.63 7.52
N GLY A 66 5.80 6.15 8.45
CA GLY A 66 6.16 5.46 9.69
C GLY A 66 4.95 5.18 10.58
N GLU A 67 4.13 6.21 10.84
CA GLU A 67 2.91 6.09 11.65
C GLU A 67 1.89 5.16 11.00
N THR A 68 1.69 5.27 9.69
CA THR A 68 0.76 4.41 8.93
C THR A 68 1.18 2.94 8.99
N ARG A 69 2.48 2.66 8.83
CA ARG A 69 3.03 1.30 8.97
C ARG A 69 2.88 0.77 10.40
N ALA A 70 3.09 1.61 11.42
CA ALA A 70 2.90 1.22 12.80
C ALA A 70 1.44 0.83 13.10
N LEU A 71 0.48 1.64 12.62
CA LEU A 71 -0.96 1.34 12.80
C LEU A 71 -1.37 0.03 12.11
N LEU A 72 -0.89 -0.22 10.88
CA LEU A 72 -1.16 -1.48 10.19
C LEU A 72 -0.55 -2.71 10.89
N ARG A 73 0.63 -2.55 11.52
CA ARG A 73 1.24 -3.60 12.35
C ARG A 73 0.42 -3.87 13.60
N VAL A 74 -0.10 -2.84 14.27
CA VAL A 74 -0.99 -2.98 15.43
C VAL A 74 -2.23 -3.78 15.05
N ILE A 75 -2.89 -3.44 13.94
CA ILE A 75 -4.04 -4.19 13.43
C ILE A 75 -3.65 -5.65 13.16
N SER A 76 -2.56 -5.87 12.43
CA SER A 76 -2.12 -7.21 12.06
C SER A 76 -1.74 -8.07 13.27
N ALA A 77 -1.10 -7.48 14.29
CA ALA A 77 -0.80 -8.14 15.56
C ALA A 77 -2.07 -8.52 16.32
N ALA A 78 -3.07 -7.62 16.36
CA ALA A 78 -4.36 -7.92 16.97
C ALA A 78 -5.09 -9.08 16.28
N PHE A 79 -5.07 -9.14 14.95
CA PHE A 79 -5.59 -10.29 14.20
C PHE A 79 -4.81 -11.58 14.48
N GLY A 80 -3.49 -11.50 14.61
CA GLY A 80 -2.67 -12.64 15.02
C GLY A 80 -3.06 -13.17 16.40
N ILE A 81 -3.22 -12.28 17.39
CA ILE A 81 -3.69 -12.64 18.73
C ILE A 81 -5.09 -13.25 18.66
N ALA A 82 -6.03 -12.63 17.95
CA ALA A 82 -7.38 -13.14 17.79
C ALA A 82 -7.40 -14.55 17.16
N PHE A 83 -6.52 -14.82 16.18
CA PHE A 83 -6.38 -16.13 15.57
C PHE A 83 -5.80 -17.17 16.55
N CYS A 84 -4.79 -16.81 17.34
CA CYS A 84 -4.25 -17.68 18.38
C CYS A 84 -5.32 -18.04 19.42
N VAL A 85 -6.10 -17.06 19.89
CA VAL A 85 -7.22 -17.30 20.82
C VAL A 85 -8.27 -18.20 20.18
N LEU A 86 -8.61 -17.97 18.91
CA LEU A 86 -9.55 -18.81 18.17
C LEU A 86 -9.06 -20.26 18.05
N ALA A 87 -7.77 -20.47 17.77
CA ALA A 87 -7.17 -21.80 17.68
C ALA A 87 -7.17 -22.54 19.02
N VAL A 88 -6.88 -21.84 20.12
CA VAL A 88 -6.96 -22.40 21.48
C VAL A 88 -8.39 -22.80 21.83
N LEU A 89 -9.37 -21.93 21.56
CA LEU A 89 -10.79 -22.23 21.79
C LEU A 89 -11.27 -23.41 20.93
N LEU A 90 -10.77 -23.53 19.70
CA LEU A 90 -11.05 -24.69 18.85
C LEU A 90 -10.42 -25.97 19.40
N ALA A 91 -9.18 -25.92 19.88
CA ALA A 91 -8.54 -27.07 20.51
C ALA A 91 -9.35 -27.56 21.72
N PHE A 92 -9.71 -26.66 22.63
CA PHE A 92 -10.59 -26.99 23.77
C PHE A 92 -11.93 -27.57 23.32
N LYS A 93 -12.55 -27.01 22.27
CA LYS A 93 -13.81 -27.52 21.72
C LYS A 93 -13.68 -28.95 21.16
N ILE A 94 -12.52 -29.33 20.63
CA ILE A 94 -12.26 -30.66 20.06
C ILE A 94 -11.84 -31.66 21.14
N THR A 95 -11.04 -31.24 22.12
CA THR A 95 -10.43 -32.14 23.11
C THR A 95 -11.22 -32.31 24.39
N ASP A 96 -11.99 -31.30 24.79
CA ASP A 96 -12.70 -31.27 26.07
C ASP A 96 -14.21 -31.12 25.82
N HIS A 97 -14.95 -32.20 26.06
CA HIS A 97 -16.39 -32.12 26.25
C HIS A 97 -16.61 -31.58 27.66
N LEU A 98 -16.55 -30.25 27.84
CA LEU A 98 -16.99 -29.65 29.09
C LEU A 98 -18.43 -30.16 29.37
N GLU A 99 -18.57 -31.03 30.38
CA GLU A 99 -19.82 -31.71 30.70
C GLU A 99 -20.74 -30.84 31.56
N THR A 100 -20.18 -29.82 32.22
CA THR A 100 -20.91 -28.94 33.14
C THR A 100 -20.63 -27.46 32.88
N VAL A 101 -21.63 -26.61 33.15
CA VAL A 101 -21.53 -25.15 33.03
C VAL A 101 -20.47 -24.57 33.98
N ASP A 102 -20.20 -25.17 35.14
CA ASP A 102 -19.18 -24.62 36.04
C ASP A 102 -17.75 -24.71 35.48
N ALA A 103 -17.51 -25.61 34.54
CA ALA A 103 -16.21 -25.75 33.89
C ALA A 103 -15.86 -24.54 32.98
N ILE A 104 -16.83 -23.67 32.64
CA ILE A 104 -16.59 -22.46 31.83
C ILE A 104 -16.11 -21.24 32.65
N ARG A 105 -16.03 -21.32 33.98
CA ARG A 105 -15.64 -20.18 34.85
C ARG A 105 -14.29 -19.54 34.52
N PRO A 106 -13.22 -20.28 34.16
CA PRO A 106 -11.96 -19.65 33.75
C PRO A 106 -12.11 -18.74 32.52
N LEU A 107 -12.97 -19.12 31.58
CA LEU A 107 -13.27 -18.33 30.38
C LEU A 107 -13.97 -17.01 30.74
N LEU A 108 -14.84 -17.02 31.75
CA LEU A 108 -15.53 -15.81 32.22
C LEU A 108 -14.56 -14.78 32.81
N TRP A 109 -13.56 -15.22 33.57
CA TRP A 109 -12.50 -14.35 34.08
C TRP A 109 -11.69 -13.71 32.93
N ILE A 110 -11.30 -14.52 31.94
CA ILE A 110 -10.58 -14.02 30.75
C ILE A 110 -11.41 -12.96 30.02
N ASN A 111 -12.69 -13.25 29.80
CA ASN A 111 -13.61 -12.33 29.12
C ASN A 111 -13.82 -11.02 29.90
N ALA A 112 -13.98 -11.10 31.23
CA ALA A 112 -14.13 -9.93 32.09
C ALA A 112 -12.87 -9.05 32.07
N CYS A 113 -11.68 -9.65 32.18
CA CYS A 113 -10.39 -8.95 32.09
C CYS A 113 -10.19 -8.29 30.72
N LEU A 114 -10.54 -9.01 29.64
CA LEU A 114 -10.48 -8.51 28.28
C LEU A 114 -11.37 -7.27 28.12
N ALA A 115 -12.64 -7.36 28.51
CA ALA A 115 -13.57 -6.25 28.37
C ALA A 115 -13.26 -5.07 29.32
N GLY A 116 -12.75 -5.32 30.52
CA GLY A 116 -12.25 -4.26 31.40
C GLY A 116 -11.12 -3.48 30.73
N THR A 117 -10.13 -4.19 30.19
CA THR A 117 -9.00 -3.59 29.45
C THR A 117 -9.50 -2.82 28.23
N GLN A 118 -10.38 -3.42 27.41
CA GLN A 118 -10.94 -2.77 26.23
C GLN A 118 -11.71 -1.50 26.58
N SER A 119 -12.56 -1.54 27.61
CA SER A 119 -13.34 -0.39 28.06
C SER A 119 -12.43 0.75 28.53
N ALA A 120 -11.36 0.43 29.26
CA ALA A 120 -10.38 1.43 29.70
C ALA A 120 -9.69 2.11 28.52
N VAL A 121 -9.20 1.36 27.53
CA VAL A 121 -8.50 1.96 26.38
C VAL A 121 -9.46 2.74 25.47
N LEU A 122 -10.69 2.23 25.24
CA LEU A 122 -11.73 2.96 24.50
C LEU A 122 -12.13 4.26 25.21
N GLY A 123 -12.28 4.22 26.54
CA GLY A 123 -12.58 5.39 27.36
C GLY A 123 -11.49 6.46 27.28
N ILE A 124 -10.22 6.06 27.44
CA ILE A 124 -9.06 6.96 27.27
C ILE A 124 -9.06 7.57 25.87
N GLY A 125 -9.29 6.75 24.84
CA GLY A 125 -9.30 7.23 23.46
C GLY A 125 -10.44 8.20 23.15
N LEU A 126 -11.65 7.95 23.69
CA LEU A 126 -12.79 8.86 23.58
C LEU A 126 -12.54 10.17 24.32
N ALA A 127 -11.93 10.14 25.51
CA ALA A 127 -11.53 11.33 26.24
C ALA A 127 -10.50 12.15 25.45
N LEU A 128 -9.50 11.50 24.85
CA LEU A 128 -8.51 12.15 23.97
C LEU A 128 -9.16 12.76 22.74
N LEU A 129 -10.10 12.05 22.10
CA LEU A 129 -10.85 12.56 20.97
C LEU A 129 -11.65 13.81 21.37
N GLY A 130 -12.39 13.74 22.48
CA GLY A 130 -13.18 14.85 23.02
C GLY A 130 -12.32 16.07 23.32
N ALA A 131 -11.18 15.88 24.00
CA ALA A 131 -10.21 16.94 24.28
C ALA A 131 -9.70 17.59 22.99
N ARG A 132 -9.39 16.81 21.94
CA ARG A 132 -8.91 17.32 20.65
C ARG A 132 -9.97 18.12 19.91
N VAL A 133 -11.21 17.66 19.91
CA VAL A 133 -12.36 18.38 19.33
C VAL A 133 -12.59 19.69 20.08
N TRP A 134 -12.53 19.67 21.41
CA TRP A 134 -12.68 20.85 22.25
C TRP A 134 -11.59 21.89 21.99
N ILE A 135 -10.31 21.48 21.95
CA ILE A 135 -9.18 22.37 21.61
C ILE A 135 -9.36 22.98 20.21
N ALA A 136 -9.77 22.18 19.22
CA ALA A 136 -9.99 22.65 17.86
C ALA A 136 -11.11 23.70 17.77
N ARG A 137 -12.19 23.53 18.56
CA ARG A 137 -13.31 24.50 18.63
C ARG A 137 -12.92 25.79 19.35
N ARG A 138 -12.25 25.70 20.51
CA ARG A 138 -11.80 26.89 21.26
C ARG A 138 -10.74 27.70 20.52
N GLY A 139 -9.89 27.04 19.74
CA GLY A 139 -8.87 27.70 18.91
C GLY A 139 -9.39 28.37 17.64
N GLY A 140 -10.71 28.52 17.47
CA GLY A 140 -11.31 29.15 16.28
C GLY A 140 -11.15 28.32 14.99
N GLY A 141 -10.96 27.01 15.10
CA GLY A 141 -10.76 26.13 13.96
C GLY A 141 -12.02 25.99 13.09
N VAL A 142 -11.89 26.24 11.79
CA VAL A 142 -12.95 26.08 10.80
C VAL A 142 -13.08 24.60 10.43
N TRP A 143 -14.27 24.04 10.66
CA TRP A 143 -14.59 22.65 10.33
C TRP A 143 -15.32 22.57 9.00
N THR A 144 -14.81 21.75 8.09
CA THR A 144 -15.61 21.31 6.95
C THR A 144 -16.67 20.30 7.42
N ARG A 145 -17.84 20.29 6.76
CA ARG A 145 -18.91 19.31 7.06
C ARG A 145 -18.40 17.86 7.00
N ARG A 146 -17.43 17.60 6.12
CA ARG A 146 -16.77 16.30 5.89
C ARG A 146 -15.98 15.82 7.10
N ARG A 147 -15.06 16.66 7.58
CA ARG A 147 -14.21 16.36 8.73
C ARG A 147 -15.05 16.16 9.98
N ALA A 148 -16.05 17.01 10.19
CA ALA A 148 -16.98 16.87 11.31
C ALA A 148 -17.75 15.54 11.27
N ARG A 149 -18.25 15.12 10.08
CA ARG A 149 -18.96 13.85 9.90
C ARG A 149 -18.08 12.63 10.15
N ALA A 150 -16.87 12.61 9.58
CA ALA A 150 -15.96 11.48 9.74
C ALA A 150 -15.47 11.31 11.18
N THR A 151 -15.15 12.43 11.86
CA THR A 151 -14.83 12.41 13.29
C THR A 151 -16.04 11.96 14.11
N GLY A 152 -17.24 12.43 13.78
CA GLY A 152 -18.48 12.01 14.43
C GLY A 152 -18.78 10.51 14.26
N LEU A 153 -18.58 9.96 13.05
CA LEU A 153 -18.77 8.54 12.78
C LEU A 153 -17.76 7.67 13.53
N ALA A 154 -16.50 8.10 13.60
CA ALA A 154 -15.48 7.40 14.38
C ALA A 154 -15.76 7.45 15.89
N ALA A 155 -16.28 8.57 16.41
CA ALA A 155 -16.76 8.67 17.78
C ALA A 155 -17.94 7.73 18.04
N PHE A 156 -18.91 7.70 17.13
CA PHE A 156 -20.08 6.84 17.21
C PHE A 156 -19.69 5.35 17.26
N GLU A 157 -18.79 4.91 16.39
CA GLU A 157 -18.26 3.53 16.41
C GLU A 157 -17.54 3.20 17.72
N ALA A 158 -16.72 4.10 18.23
CA ALA A 158 -16.02 3.90 19.50
C ALA A 158 -17.00 3.85 20.69
N CYS A 159 -18.04 4.69 20.70
CA CYS A 159 -19.10 4.64 21.72
C CYS A 159 -19.93 3.35 21.64
N ALA A 160 -20.30 2.92 20.43
CA ALA A 160 -20.99 1.64 20.22
C ALA A 160 -20.12 0.47 20.69
N MET A 161 -18.80 0.53 20.44
CA MET A 161 -17.87 -0.50 20.92
C MET A 161 -17.70 -0.46 22.45
N LEU A 162 -17.71 0.72 23.07
CA LEU A 162 -17.66 0.84 24.52
C LEU A 162 -18.91 0.25 25.18
N ALA A 163 -20.10 0.54 24.64
CA ALA A 163 -21.36 -0.07 25.08
C ALA A 163 -21.34 -1.60 24.89
N CYS A 164 -20.82 -2.07 23.74
CA CYS A 164 -20.61 -3.49 23.48
C CYS A 164 -19.68 -4.14 24.52
N SER A 165 -18.59 -3.45 24.87
CA SER A 165 -17.63 -3.92 25.86
C SER A 165 -18.22 -3.98 27.27
N ALA A 166 -19.07 -3.03 27.64
CA ALA A 166 -19.82 -3.09 28.90
C ALA A 166 -20.79 -4.29 28.92
N ALA A 167 -21.58 -4.46 27.86
CA ALA A 167 -22.48 -5.61 27.69
C ALA A 167 -21.74 -6.96 27.53
N TYR A 168 -20.44 -6.93 27.25
CA TYR A 168 -19.58 -8.10 27.28
C TYR A 168 -19.07 -8.37 28.70
N ALA A 169 -18.68 -7.36 29.46
CA ALA A 169 -18.17 -7.52 30.83
C ALA A 169 -19.25 -7.94 31.83
N VAL A 170 -20.40 -7.27 31.83
CA VAL A 170 -21.48 -7.45 32.82
C VAL A 170 -21.91 -8.91 32.99
N PRO A 171 -22.26 -9.67 31.94
CA PRO A 171 -22.73 -11.05 32.12
C PRO A 171 -21.61 -11.97 32.63
N ASN A 172 -20.35 -11.73 32.21
CA ASN A 172 -19.21 -12.53 32.65
C ASN A 172 -18.91 -12.30 34.15
N VAL A 173 -18.97 -11.05 34.62
CA VAL A 173 -18.78 -10.72 36.05
C VAL A 173 -19.98 -11.20 36.88
N HIS A 174 -21.20 -11.03 36.37
CA HIS A 174 -22.42 -11.47 37.04
C HIS A 174 -22.43 -12.98 37.26
N ALA A 175 -22.12 -13.77 36.23
CA ALA A 175 -22.04 -15.22 36.33
C ALA A 175 -20.94 -15.69 37.31
N LEU A 176 -19.85 -14.94 37.47
CA LEU A 176 -18.80 -15.28 38.44
C LEU A 176 -19.24 -15.09 39.91
N SER A 177 -20.24 -14.23 40.15
CA SER A 177 -20.64 -13.80 41.49
C SER A 177 -21.56 -14.76 42.24
N GLY A 178 -22.05 -15.82 41.60
CA GLY A 178 -22.93 -16.80 42.25
C GLY A 178 -23.12 -18.07 41.42
N ARG A 179 -23.51 -19.17 42.06
CA ARG A 179 -23.89 -20.40 41.36
C ARG A 179 -25.19 -20.19 40.58
N CYS A 180 -25.31 -20.82 39.41
CA CYS A 180 -26.47 -20.75 38.51
C CYS A 180 -26.83 -19.36 37.93
N ARG A 181 -26.07 -18.29 38.24
CA ARG A 181 -26.28 -16.93 37.67
C ARG A 181 -26.03 -16.82 36.16
N TYR A 182 -25.63 -17.92 35.53
CA TYR A 182 -25.42 -18.01 34.09
C TYR A 182 -26.73 -17.86 33.29
N PHE A 183 -27.86 -18.15 33.94
CA PHE A 183 -29.20 -18.18 33.34
C PHE A 183 -30.05 -16.96 33.69
N ASP A 184 -29.54 -16.01 34.47
CA ASP A 184 -30.28 -14.81 34.86
C ASP A 184 -30.58 -13.91 33.64
N ASP A 185 -31.73 -13.25 33.63
CA ASP A 185 -32.20 -12.33 32.56
C ASP A 185 -31.14 -11.30 32.13
N VAL A 186 -30.30 -10.85 33.07
CA VAL A 186 -29.23 -9.89 32.79
C VAL A 186 -28.26 -10.40 31.72
N VAL A 187 -28.03 -11.72 31.64
CA VAL A 187 -27.18 -12.36 30.64
C VAL A 187 -27.83 -12.27 29.26
N VAL A 188 -29.14 -12.51 29.18
CA VAL A 188 -29.94 -12.41 27.95
C VAL A 188 -30.04 -10.95 27.47
N TRP A 189 -30.32 -10.00 28.37
CA TRP A 189 -30.37 -8.59 28.00
C TRP A 189 -29.01 -8.05 27.52
N CYS A 190 -27.92 -8.45 28.17
CA CYS A 190 -26.57 -8.10 27.72
C CYS A 190 -26.25 -8.71 26.34
N LEU A 191 -26.73 -9.91 26.05
CA LEU A 191 -26.63 -10.53 24.73
C LEU A 191 -27.33 -9.70 23.64
N VAL A 192 -28.54 -9.20 23.92
CA VAL A 192 -29.31 -8.33 23.00
C VAL A 192 -28.55 -7.03 22.73
N VAL A 193 -28.08 -6.36 23.80
CA VAL A 193 -27.30 -5.11 23.68
C VAL A 193 -26.02 -5.34 22.87
N ARG A 194 -25.31 -6.45 23.12
CA ARG A 194 -24.10 -6.81 22.37
C ARG A 194 -24.41 -6.95 20.89
N HIS A 195 -25.41 -7.75 20.52
CA HIS A 195 -25.81 -7.93 19.13
C HIS A 195 -26.20 -6.62 18.45
N PHE A 196 -26.97 -5.76 19.13
CA PHE A 196 -27.31 -4.43 18.64
C PHE A 196 -26.06 -3.60 18.33
N CYS A 197 -25.06 -3.60 19.21
CA CYS A 197 -23.82 -2.87 19.00
C CYS A 197 -23.03 -3.43 17.80
N TRP A 198 -22.91 -4.75 17.69
CA TRP A 198 -22.21 -5.43 16.60
C TRP A 198 -22.81 -5.11 15.22
N VAL A 199 -24.13 -5.21 15.11
CA VAL A 199 -24.84 -4.90 13.86
C VAL A 199 -24.73 -3.42 13.52
N THR A 200 -24.82 -2.53 14.50
CA THR A 200 -24.57 -1.09 14.30
C THR A 200 -23.17 -0.81 13.77
N ILE A 201 -22.13 -1.46 14.32
CA ILE A 201 -20.74 -1.30 13.87
C ILE A 201 -20.55 -1.84 12.44
N PHE A 202 -21.08 -3.03 12.14
CA PHE A 202 -20.99 -3.63 10.80
C PHE A 202 -21.77 -2.86 9.73
N ALA A 203 -22.92 -2.31 10.09
CA ALA A 203 -23.66 -1.38 9.24
C ALA A 203 -22.82 -0.13 8.97
N SER A 204 -22.20 0.45 9.99
CA SER A 204 -21.30 1.61 9.85
C SER A 204 -20.13 1.33 8.89
N PHE A 205 -19.49 0.17 9.02
CA PHE A 205 -18.40 -0.26 8.14
C PHE A 205 -18.84 -0.36 6.67
N SER A 206 -20.00 -0.99 6.42
CA SER A 206 -20.58 -1.07 5.07
C SER A 206 -20.93 0.32 4.51
N VAL A 207 -21.45 1.20 5.36
CA VAL A 207 -21.77 2.59 5.00
C VAL A 207 -20.51 3.38 4.64
N ARG A 208 -19.40 3.23 5.37
CA ARG A 208 -18.12 3.89 5.05
C ARG A 208 -17.63 3.55 3.65
N VAL A 209 -17.64 2.28 3.29
CA VAL A 209 -17.23 1.83 1.94
C VAL A 209 -18.21 2.33 0.88
N LYS A 210 -19.51 2.27 1.14
CA LYS A 210 -20.51 2.80 0.20
C LYS A 210 -20.39 4.32 0.00
N MET A 211 -20.03 5.08 1.02
CA MET A 211 -19.84 6.53 0.90
C MET A 211 -18.69 6.90 -0.06
N THR A 212 -17.76 5.99 -0.36
CA THR A 212 -16.67 6.24 -1.31
C THR A 212 -17.11 6.15 -2.77
N LEU A 213 -18.25 5.53 -3.04
CA LEU A 213 -18.78 5.29 -4.39
C LEU A 213 -19.53 6.47 -4.99
N LEU A 214 -20.08 7.34 -4.14
CA LEU A 214 -21.10 8.31 -4.50
C LEU A 214 -20.55 9.73 -4.63
N TRP A 215 -19.23 9.89 -4.58
CA TRP A 215 -18.58 11.20 -4.69
C TRP A 215 -18.37 11.59 -6.16
N ASP A 216 -19.06 12.65 -6.61
CA ASP A 216 -18.87 13.23 -7.94
C ASP A 216 -18.59 14.75 -7.82
N GLY A 217 -17.37 15.15 -8.17
CA GLY A 217 -17.09 16.51 -8.68
C GLY A 217 -16.91 17.70 -7.72
N GLY A 218 -16.70 17.52 -6.41
CA GLY A 218 -16.39 18.67 -5.51
C GLY A 218 -14.91 19.12 -5.51
N LYS A 219 -14.61 20.34 -4.99
CA LYS A 219 -13.24 20.90 -4.79
C LYS A 219 -12.24 19.85 -4.26
N ALA A 220 -10.97 20.04 -4.66
CA ALA A 220 -9.83 19.11 -4.53
C ALA A 220 -9.42 18.70 -3.11
N ASP A 221 -10.10 19.18 -2.07
CA ASP A 221 -9.94 18.74 -0.67
C ASP A 221 -10.61 17.37 -0.43
N GLY A 222 -10.47 16.48 -1.41
CA GLY A 222 -11.03 15.14 -1.46
C GLY A 222 -10.21 14.18 -0.60
N ILE A 223 -10.28 14.31 0.72
CA ILE A 223 -9.68 13.33 1.64
C ILE A 223 -10.76 12.61 2.47
N LEU A 224 -11.90 13.25 2.68
CA LEU A 224 -12.98 12.74 3.52
C LEU A 224 -14.32 12.74 2.79
N LEU A 225 -14.97 11.59 2.88
CA LEU A 225 -16.19 11.21 2.18
C LEU A 225 -17.32 12.20 2.49
N ASP A 226 -17.91 12.81 1.45
CA ASP A 226 -19.14 13.57 1.60
C ASP A 226 -20.18 13.05 0.62
N ASN A 227 -21.40 12.88 1.12
CA ASN A 227 -22.59 12.72 0.30
C ASN A 227 -23.60 13.82 0.70
N PRO A 228 -24.27 14.48 -0.27
CA PRO A 228 -25.44 15.30 0.01
C PRO A 228 -26.55 14.54 0.76
N ARG A 229 -27.29 15.27 1.60
CA ARG A 229 -28.32 14.78 2.54
C ARG A 229 -29.49 13.94 1.92
N PRO A 230 -29.89 14.05 0.63
CA PRO A 230 -31.02 13.25 0.13
C PRO A 230 -30.75 11.75 0.00
N MET A 231 -29.48 11.31 0.03
CA MET A 231 -29.12 9.90 -0.18
C MET A 231 -29.08 9.05 1.11
N VAL A 232 -29.50 9.60 2.25
CA VAL A 232 -29.75 8.83 3.49
C VAL A 232 -30.81 7.73 3.26
N LEU A 233 -31.76 7.97 2.35
CA LEU A 233 -32.77 7.00 1.90
C LEU A 233 -32.15 5.76 1.22
N LEU A 234 -30.94 5.85 0.64
CA LEU A 234 -30.29 4.70 0.00
C LEU A 234 -29.69 3.72 1.02
N ASN A 235 -29.49 4.13 2.28
CA ASN A 235 -29.09 3.24 3.37
C ASN A 235 -30.28 2.57 4.04
N LEU A 236 -31.51 2.88 3.61
CA LEU A 236 -32.73 2.34 4.17
C LEU A 236 -32.75 0.82 4.12
N SER A 237 -32.18 0.16 3.09
CA SER A 237 -32.09 -1.32 3.08
C SER A 237 -31.19 -1.89 4.19
N ILE A 238 -30.07 -1.22 4.50
CA ILE A 238 -29.17 -1.61 5.60
C ILE A 238 -29.84 -1.34 6.94
N PHE A 239 -30.57 -0.22 7.08
CA PHE A 239 -31.27 0.14 8.31
C PHE A 239 -32.57 -0.63 8.54
N ILE A 240 -33.33 -0.96 7.50
CA ILE A 240 -34.47 -1.88 7.55
C ILE A 240 -33.98 -3.25 7.97
N TYR A 241 -32.92 -3.75 7.33
CA TYR A 241 -32.31 -5.01 7.70
C TYR A 241 -31.85 -5.02 9.17
N TRP A 242 -31.20 -3.95 9.62
CA TRP A 242 -30.83 -3.73 11.02
C TRP A 242 -32.05 -3.74 11.95
N ALA A 243 -33.12 -3.01 11.61
CA ALA A 243 -34.32 -2.93 12.43
C ALA A 243 -35.05 -4.27 12.51
N THR A 244 -35.22 -4.97 11.38
CA THR A 244 -35.78 -6.32 11.33
C THR A 244 -34.95 -7.27 12.18
N TYR A 245 -33.62 -7.22 12.08
CA TYR A 245 -32.73 -8.06 12.88
C TYR A 245 -32.89 -7.83 14.39
N VAL A 246 -32.87 -6.57 14.82
CA VAL A 246 -33.03 -6.21 16.24
C VAL A 246 -34.37 -6.71 16.75
N THR A 247 -35.45 -6.50 16.00
CA THR A 247 -36.79 -6.98 16.37
C THR A 247 -36.85 -8.51 16.43
N THR A 248 -36.29 -9.23 15.46
CA THR A 248 -36.28 -10.70 15.46
C THR A 248 -35.45 -11.29 16.61
N ASN A 249 -34.30 -10.69 16.95
CA ASN A 249 -33.50 -11.16 18.09
C ASN A 249 -34.16 -10.81 19.43
N PHE A 250 -34.86 -9.69 19.51
CA PHE A 250 -35.65 -9.34 20.68
C PHE A 250 -36.81 -10.33 20.89
N THR A 251 -37.51 -10.72 19.81
CA THR A 251 -38.60 -11.71 19.90
C THR A 251 -38.07 -13.11 20.22
N LEU A 252 -36.97 -13.54 19.59
CA LEU A 252 -36.33 -14.82 19.90
C LEU A 252 -35.75 -14.86 21.33
N GLY A 253 -35.26 -13.72 21.84
CA GLY A 253 -34.79 -13.60 23.22
C GLY A 253 -35.88 -13.93 24.23
N ARG A 254 -37.12 -13.50 23.97
CA ARG A 254 -38.27 -13.81 24.82
C ARG A 254 -38.65 -15.29 24.85
N ASP A 255 -38.48 -16.00 23.73
CA ASP A 255 -38.75 -17.43 23.69
C ASP A 255 -37.69 -18.23 24.47
N LEU A 256 -36.45 -17.71 24.53
CA LEU A 256 -35.33 -18.30 25.29
C LEU A 256 -35.48 -18.12 26.82
N ASP A 257 -36.15 -17.07 27.29
CA ASP A 257 -36.38 -16.86 28.73
C ASP A 257 -37.11 -18.06 29.37
N ASN A 258 -38.04 -18.69 28.65
CA ASN A 258 -38.76 -19.89 29.11
C ASN A 258 -37.85 -21.14 29.20
N GLU A 259 -36.82 -21.25 28.35
CA GLU A 259 -35.82 -22.34 28.44
C GLU A 259 -34.81 -22.09 29.57
N ASP A 260 -34.39 -20.84 29.76
CA ASP A 260 -33.44 -20.47 30.81
C ASP A 260 -34.06 -20.64 32.22
N GLU A 261 -35.38 -20.46 32.39
CA GLU A 261 -36.10 -20.79 33.64
C GLU A 261 -36.01 -22.30 33.97
N ARG A 262 -36.19 -23.15 32.96
CA ARG A 262 -36.04 -24.61 33.10
C ARG A 262 -34.60 -25.01 33.42
N LEU A 263 -33.62 -24.43 32.73
CA LEU A 263 -32.20 -24.70 32.98
C LEU A 263 -31.76 -24.22 34.37
N THR A 264 -32.34 -23.12 34.87
CA THR A 264 -32.12 -22.63 36.24
C THR A 264 -32.61 -23.64 37.27
N LEU A 265 -33.81 -24.20 37.09
CA LEU A 265 -34.37 -25.26 37.93
C LEU A 265 -33.50 -26.53 37.91
N GLU A 266 -33.01 -26.94 36.73
CA GLU A 266 -32.10 -28.08 36.54
C GLU A 266 -30.72 -27.83 37.19
N CYS A 267 -30.18 -26.60 37.11
CA CYS A 267 -28.94 -26.19 37.79
C CYS A 267 -29.08 -26.24 39.32
N LEU A 268 -30.20 -25.75 39.86
CA LEU A 268 -30.51 -25.84 41.29
C LEU A 268 -30.68 -27.30 41.75
N ALA A 269 -31.17 -28.18 40.86
CA ALA A 269 -31.27 -29.62 41.08
C ALA A 269 -29.94 -30.39 40.89
N GLY A 270 -28.84 -29.69 40.54
CA GLY A 270 -27.49 -30.26 40.47
C GLY A 270 -27.13 -30.96 39.16
N SER A 271 -27.96 -30.89 38.11
CA SER A 271 -27.69 -31.56 36.83
C SER A 271 -26.83 -30.71 35.86
N ASN A 272 -26.67 -29.41 36.09
CA ASN A 272 -25.82 -28.46 35.33
C ASN A 272 -25.75 -28.64 33.79
N PRO A 273 -26.89 -28.78 33.07
CA PRO A 273 -26.88 -29.11 31.64
C PRO A 273 -26.53 -27.91 30.75
N CYS A 274 -25.92 -28.21 29.60
CA CYS A 274 -25.60 -27.24 28.55
C CYS A 274 -26.52 -27.46 27.34
N GLY A 275 -27.66 -26.78 27.34
CA GLY A 275 -28.63 -26.81 26.23
C GLY A 275 -28.69 -25.46 25.52
N ASN A 276 -28.72 -25.48 24.18
CA ASN A 276 -29.05 -24.29 23.39
C ASN A 276 -29.86 -24.72 22.15
N GLU A 277 -30.96 -24.03 21.87
CA GLU A 277 -31.85 -24.38 20.75
C GLU A 277 -31.20 -24.07 19.37
N ARG A 278 -31.29 -25.01 18.41
CA ARG A 278 -30.70 -24.87 17.05
C ARG A 278 -31.27 -23.69 16.24
N ARG A 279 -32.47 -23.18 16.60
CA ARG A 279 -33.18 -22.10 15.87
C ARG A 279 -32.53 -20.72 16.05
N GLY A 280 -32.05 -20.41 17.25
CA GLY A 280 -31.32 -19.16 17.52
C GLY A 280 -29.99 -19.07 16.74
N ILE A 281 -29.29 -20.19 16.61
CA ILE A 281 -27.99 -20.31 15.92
C ILE A 281 -28.14 -20.08 14.41
N THR A 282 -29.16 -20.68 13.79
CA THR A 282 -29.39 -20.60 12.34
C THR A 282 -29.74 -19.18 11.92
N THR A 283 -30.56 -18.49 12.72
CA THR A 283 -30.95 -17.09 12.47
C THR A 283 -29.78 -16.13 12.63
N GLN A 284 -28.92 -16.35 13.64
CA GLN A 284 -27.68 -15.57 13.81
C GLN A 284 -26.68 -15.80 12.67
N ALA A 285 -26.50 -17.05 12.23
CA ALA A 285 -25.58 -17.40 11.15
C ALA A 285 -26.00 -16.74 9.82
N ILE A 286 -27.22 -16.98 9.33
CA ILE A 286 -27.73 -16.44 8.05
C ILE A 286 -27.58 -14.91 7.99
N MET A 287 -27.81 -14.23 9.12
CA MET A 287 -27.84 -12.78 9.17
C MET A 287 -26.44 -12.14 9.25
N ILE A 288 -25.48 -12.81 9.89
CA ILE A 288 -24.09 -12.33 9.91
C ILE A 288 -23.43 -12.40 8.52
N TRP A 289 -23.92 -13.24 7.60
CA TRP A 289 -23.45 -13.28 6.20
C TRP A 289 -23.89 -12.07 5.35
N ALA A 290 -24.97 -11.37 5.71
CA ALA A 290 -25.51 -10.28 4.90
C ALA A 290 -24.56 -9.05 4.83
N PHE A 291 -23.95 -8.66 5.96
CA PHE A 291 -23.03 -7.51 6.00
C PHE A 291 -21.73 -7.73 5.20
N PRO A 292 -21.02 -8.87 5.30
CA PRO A 292 -19.93 -9.22 4.41
C PRO A 292 -20.32 -9.15 2.93
N ILE A 293 -21.51 -9.65 2.57
CA ILE A 293 -22.00 -9.61 1.18
C ILE A 293 -22.20 -8.17 0.72
N PHE A 294 -22.91 -7.35 1.50
CA PHE A 294 -23.08 -5.92 1.20
C PHE A 294 -21.73 -5.21 1.07
N PHE A 295 -20.83 -5.46 2.02
CA PHE A 295 -19.48 -4.90 1.99
C PHE A 295 -18.72 -5.31 0.72
N MET A 296 -18.73 -6.59 0.34
CA MET A 296 -18.05 -7.07 -0.88
C MET A 296 -18.63 -6.42 -2.13
N VAL A 297 -19.96 -6.27 -2.23
CA VAL A 297 -20.63 -5.60 -3.35
C VAL A 297 -20.20 -4.13 -3.43
N TYR A 298 -20.24 -3.38 -2.32
CA TYR A 298 -19.84 -1.98 -2.32
C TYR A 298 -18.34 -1.79 -2.52
N ALA A 299 -17.50 -2.65 -1.95
CA ALA A 299 -16.06 -2.63 -2.16
C ALA A 299 -15.72 -2.91 -3.63
N GLY A 300 -16.36 -3.92 -4.25
CA GLY A 300 -16.18 -4.25 -5.66
C GLY A 300 -16.58 -3.10 -6.58
N ARG A 301 -17.76 -2.51 -6.36
CA ARG A 301 -18.17 -1.30 -7.09
C ARG A 301 -17.18 -0.15 -6.86
N GLY A 302 -16.70 0.02 -5.62
CA GLY A 302 -15.79 1.11 -5.23
C GLY A 302 -14.48 1.04 -6.01
N VAL A 303 -13.90 -0.15 -6.09
CA VAL A 303 -12.73 -0.42 -6.92
C VAL A 303 -12.99 -0.04 -8.38
N GLN A 304 -14.13 -0.44 -8.94
CA GLN A 304 -14.47 -0.15 -10.33
C GLN A 304 -14.64 1.37 -10.58
N ALA A 305 -15.24 2.10 -9.64
CA ALA A 305 -15.41 3.55 -9.73
C ALA A 305 -14.07 4.29 -9.67
N PHE A 306 -13.19 3.93 -8.72
CA PHE A 306 -11.85 4.54 -8.61
C PHE A 306 -10.96 4.22 -9.80
N TYR A 307 -11.11 3.05 -10.43
CA TYR A 307 -10.34 2.68 -11.62
C TYR A 307 -10.51 3.69 -12.76
N ARG A 308 -11.71 4.29 -12.88
CA ARG A 308 -12.07 5.26 -13.93
C ARG A 308 -11.68 6.71 -13.60
N LYS A 309 -11.21 7.01 -12.39
CA LYS A 309 -10.82 8.36 -11.96
C LYS A 309 -9.29 8.54 -12.03
N SER A 310 -8.81 9.79 -12.12
CA SER A 310 -7.37 10.11 -12.16
C SER A 310 -6.71 9.80 -10.81
N TYR A 311 -5.72 8.90 -10.76
CA TYR A 311 -5.11 8.52 -9.47
C TYR A 311 -4.46 9.73 -8.77
N ASN A 312 -3.79 10.63 -9.48
CA ASN A 312 -3.08 11.76 -8.83
C ASN A 312 -4.06 12.71 -8.13
N ARG A 313 -5.24 12.96 -8.70
CA ARG A 313 -6.28 13.80 -8.10
C ARG A 313 -7.03 13.11 -6.97
N TYR A 314 -7.06 11.77 -6.94
CA TYR A 314 -7.85 10.97 -6.00
C TYR A 314 -6.99 10.04 -5.11
N ARG A 315 -5.65 10.25 -5.07
CA ARG A 315 -4.65 9.37 -4.43
C ARG A 315 -5.01 9.08 -2.99
N TRP A 316 -5.29 10.13 -2.21
CA TRP A 316 -5.62 10.00 -0.80
C TRP A 316 -6.96 9.31 -0.55
N VAL A 317 -8.00 9.61 -1.35
CA VAL A 317 -9.28 8.90 -1.26
C VAL A 317 -9.08 7.42 -1.52
N PHE A 318 -8.26 7.08 -2.52
CA PHE A 318 -7.97 5.71 -2.86
C PHE A 318 -7.18 4.98 -1.76
N VAL A 319 -6.12 5.59 -1.22
CA VAL A 319 -5.36 5.04 -0.09
C VAL A 319 -6.28 4.78 1.10
N LEU A 320 -7.16 5.73 1.43
CA LEU A 320 -8.09 5.61 2.54
C LEU A 320 -9.16 4.54 2.30
N PHE A 321 -9.79 4.52 1.12
CA PHE A 321 -10.76 3.51 0.71
C PHE A 321 -10.16 2.11 0.86
N ARG A 322 -8.90 1.95 0.46
CA ARG A 322 -8.20 0.66 0.52
C ARG A 322 -7.83 0.22 1.91
N TYR A 323 -7.35 1.15 2.73
CA TYR A 323 -7.13 0.90 4.14
C TYR A 323 -8.42 0.36 4.76
N GLN A 324 -9.56 1.03 4.53
CA GLN A 324 -10.87 0.61 5.01
C GLN A 324 -11.27 -0.77 4.45
N CYS A 325 -11.14 -0.99 3.14
CA CYS A 325 -11.46 -2.28 2.53
C CYS A 325 -10.61 -3.44 3.08
N GLN A 326 -9.32 -3.21 3.31
CA GLN A 326 -8.43 -4.22 3.86
C GLN A 326 -8.78 -4.54 5.32
N THR A 327 -8.89 -3.52 6.16
CA THR A 327 -9.08 -3.72 7.60
C THR A 327 -10.49 -4.22 7.94
N ILE A 328 -11.52 -3.66 7.29
CA ILE A 328 -12.91 -4.12 7.45
C ILE A 328 -13.08 -5.51 6.83
N GLY A 329 -12.48 -5.75 5.66
CA GLY A 329 -12.54 -7.06 5.01
C GLY A 329 -11.92 -8.16 5.87
N MET A 330 -10.79 -7.88 6.53
CA MET A 330 -10.18 -8.79 7.51
C MET A 330 -11.12 -9.07 8.69
N VAL A 331 -11.79 -8.05 9.24
CA VAL A 331 -12.78 -8.22 10.31
C VAL A 331 -13.91 -9.15 9.86
N PHE A 332 -14.50 -8.92 8.68
CA PHE A 332 -15.58 -9.76 8.19
C PHE A 332 -15.12 -11.19 7.93
N ALA A 333 -13.99 -11.39 7.25
CA ALA A 333 -13.44 -12.72 6.99
C ALA A 333 -13.16 -13.49 8.29
N PHE A 334 -12.52 -12.83 9.26
CA PHE A 334 -12.25 -13.41 10.56
C PHE A 334 -13.53 -13.79 11.31
N THR A 335 -14.51 -12.88 11.33
CA THR A 335 -15.79 -13.11 12.01
C THR A 335 -16.55 -14.29 11.37
N LEU A 336 -16.54 -14.39 10.04
CA LEU A 336 -17.13 -15.52 9.31
C LEU A 336 -16.45 -16.85 9.66
N VAL A 337 -15.12 -16.90 9.67
CA VAL A 337 -14.37 -18.10 10.07
C VAL A 337 -14.68 -18.48 11.52
N ALA A 338 -14.64 -17.52 12.45
CA ALA A 338 -14.93 -17.77 13.85
C ALA A 338 -16.34 -18.35 14.04
N ILE A 339 -17.36 -17.73 13.43
CA ILE A 339 -18.75 -18.20 13.54
C ILE A 339 -18.91 -19.58 12.91
N THR A 340 -18.33 -19.81 11.73
CA THR A 340 -18.43 -21.12 11.05
C THR A 340 -17.86 -22.22 11.94
N ILE A 341 -16.70 -22.00 12.55
CA ILE A 341 -16.08 -22.93 13.50
C ILE A 341 -17.01 -23.21 14.71
N PHE A 342 -17.71 -22.19 15.20
CA PHE A 342 -18.62 -22.35 16.32
C PHE A 342 -19.97 -22.98 15.95
N SER A 343 -20.42 -22.84 14.70
CA SER A 343 -21.71 -23.35 14.20
C SER A 343 -21.69 -24.77 13.61
N VAL A 344 -20.53 -25.31 13.20
CA VAL A 344 -20.43 -26.59 12.42
C VAL A 344 -20.41 -27.88 13.29
N GLN A 345 -20.34 -27.79 14.62
CA GLN A 345 -20.19 -28.95 15.51
C GLN A 345 -21.24 -28.93 16.64
N ASP A 346 -21.52 -30.07 17.28
CA ASP A 346 -22.61 -30.29 18.25
C ASP A 346 -22.93 -29.08 19.13
N SER A 347 -24.14 -28.56 18.95
CA SER A 347 -24.68 -27.39 19.66
C SER A 347 -24.93 -27.64 21.15
N SER A 348 -24.77 -28.88 21.61
CA SER A 348 -24.94 -29.34 22.99
C SER A 348 -23.70 -29.19 23.87
N THR A 349 -22.59 -28.66 23.34
CA THR A 349 -21.35 -28.46 24.13
C THR A 349 -21.42 -27.18 24.98
N CYS A 350 -20.94 -27.23 26.24
CA CYS A 350 -20.90 -26.05 27.11
C CYS A 350 -20.01 -24.92 26.55
N THR A 351 -18.99 -25.26 25.76
CA THR A 351 -18.15 -24.27 25.06
C THR A 351 -18.95 -23.46 24.05
N HIS A 352 -19.89 -24.09 23.33
CA HIS A 352 -20.79 -23.40 22.42
C HIS A 352 -21.74 -22.47 23.18
N TYR A 353 -22.35 -22.97 24.26
CA TYR A 353 -23.21 -22.17 25.15
C TYR A 353 -22.47 -20.93 25.69
N ALA A 354 -21.25 -21.13 26.19
CA ALA A 354 -20.42 -20.06 26.73
C ALA A 354 -20.14 -18.96 25.70
N ILE A 355 -19.78 -19.34 24.47
CA ILE A 355 -19.45 -18.38 23.41
C ILE A 355 -20.70 -17.66 22.90
N ALA A 356 -21.84 -18.35 22.82
CA ALA A 356 -23.10 -17.76 22.38
C ALA A 356 -23.63 -16.74 23.40
N LYS A 357 -23.69 -17.09 24.69
CA LYS A 357 -24.27 -16.23 25.75
C LYS A 357 -23.24 -15.21 26.27
N PHE A 358 -22.03 -15.64 26.64
CA PHE A 358 -20.99 -14.77 27.23
C PHE A 358 -20.05 -14.11 26.23
N GLY A 359 -20.06 -14.57 24.98
CA GLY A 359 -19.56 -13.84 23.82
C GLY A 359 -18.22 -14.32 23.24
N ASN A 360 -18.03 -14.00 21.96
CA ASN A 360 -16.87 -14.39 21.17
C ASN A 360 -15.67 -13.46 21.40
N ALA A 361 -14.75 -13.83 22.32
CA ALA A 361 -13.54 -13.07 22.62
C ALA A 361 -12.67 -12.77 21.39
N PRO A 362 -12.37 -13.73 20.49
CA PRO A 362 -11.62 -13.44 19.27
C PRO A 362 -12.27 -12.35 18.41
N GLY A 363 -13.60 -12.41 18.21
CA GLY A 363 -14.33 -11.37 17.49
C GLY A 363 -14.24 -10.02 18.18
N GLN A 364 -14.48 -10.01 19.49
CA GLN A 364 -14.44 -8.81 20.33
C GLN A 364 -13.09 -8.08 20.21
N ILE A 365 -11.97 -8.82 20.19
CA ILE A 365 -10.62 -8.27 19.97
C ILE A 365 -10.52 -7.61 18.59
N ALA A 366 -10.88 -8.35 17.53
CA ALA A 366 -10.71 -7.90 16.15
C ALA A 366 -11.48 -6.59 15.86
N VAL A 367 -12.72 -6.48 16.33
CA VAL A 367 -13.56 -5.29 16.10
C VAL A 367 -13.16 -4.12 17.00
N SER A 368 -12.82 -4.38 18.27
CA SER A 368 -12.38 -3.33 19.19
C SER A 368 -11.17 -2.58 18.64
N VAL A 369 -10.15 -3.32 18.19
CA VAL A 369 -8.91 -2.71 17.69
C VAL A 369 -9.18 -1.88 16.45
N LEU A 370 -10.04 -2.34 15.53
CA LEU A 370 -10.38 -1.55 14.35
C LEU A 370 -11.12 -0.25 14.72
N ALA A 371 -12.11 -0.32 15.62
CA ALA A 371 -12.82 0.87 16.10
C ALA A 371 -11.85 1.88 16.76
N MET A 372 -10.91 1.39 17.56
CA MET A 372 -9.88 2.21 18.21
C MET A 372 -8.93 2.87 17.21
N VAL A 373 -8.44 2.13 16.20
CA VAL A 373 -7.56 2.71 15.18
C VAL A 373 -8.31 3.72 14.32
N ASN A 374 -9.57 3.44 13.94
CA ASN A 374 -10.40 4.40 13.22
C ASN A 374 -10.58 5.69 14.03
N MET A 375 -10.90 5.60 15.33
CA MET A 375 -10.97 6.76 16.22
C MET A 375 -9.66 7.58 16.21
N LEU A 376 -8.50 6.91 16.29
CA LEU A 376 -7.19 7.57 16.26
C LEU A 376 -6.86 8.22 14.90
N LEU A 377 -7.32 7.66 13.80
CA LEU A 377 -7.09 8.20 12.45
C LEU A 377 -7.98 9.43 12.17
N PHE A 378 -9.23 9.40 12.60
CA PHE A 378 -10.23 10.43 12.30
C PHE A 378 -10.37 11.51 13.38
N MET A 379 -9.54 11.48 14.44
CA MET A 379 -9.44 12.57 15.41
C MET A 379 -8.69 13.79 14.84
N PRO A 380 -8.94 15.01 15.35
CA PRO A 380 -8.19 16.21 14.95
C PRO A 380 -6.69 16.13 15.22
N ALA A 381 -5.89 16.66 14.30
CA ALA A 381 -4.44 16.76 14.46
C ALA A 381 -4.04 17.74 15.58
N SER A 382 -2.87 17.51 16.20
CA SER A 382 -2.33 18.39 17.24
C SER A 382 -1.88 19.74 16.69
N ALA A 383 -1.87 20.79 17.52
CA ALA A 383 -1.43 22.14 17.11
C ALA A 383 0.01 22.14 16.55
N ARG A 384 0.92 21.33 17.12
CA ARG A 384 2.30 21.14 16.62
C ARG A 384 2.36 20.51 15.21
N LYS A 385 1.40 19.64 14.87
CA LYS A 385 1.24 19.10 13.51
C LYS A 385 0.44 20.02 12.58
N ARG A 386 -0.29 21.02 13.12
CA ARG A 386 -1.01 22.06 12.35
C ARG A 386 -0.10 23.22 11.93
N ALA A 387 0.81 23.66 12.81
CA ALA A 387 1.79 24.72 12.53
C ALA A 387 2.90 24.29 11.55
N ARG A 388 2.98 22.99 11.28
CA ARG A 388 3.74 22.41 10.17
C ARG A 388 2.78 21.52 9.40
N PRO A 389 1.94 22.06 8.50
CA PRO A 389 1.17 21.23 7.59
C PRO A 389 2.16 20.58 6.63
N ARG A 390 2.89 19.55 7.10
CA ARG A 390 3.39 18.55 6.19
C ARG A 390 2.12 17.92 5.63
N HIS A 391 1.93 18.07 4.32
CA HIS A 391 0.75 17.66 3.56
C HIS A 391 -0.42 18.66 3.62
N GLY A 392 -0.14 19.91 3.28
CA GLY A 392 -1.11 20.80 2.67
C GLY A 392 -1.40 20.36 1.23
N ILE A 393 -2.67 20.36 0.89
CA ILE A 393 -3.25 20.14 -0.43
C ILE A 393 -2.62 21.13 -1.41
N ALA A 394 -2.11 20.64 -2.55
CA ALA A 394 -1.37 21.33 -3.62
C ALA A 394 0.17 21.25 -3.53
N GLY A 395 0.76 20.58 -4.53
CA GLY A 395 2.20 20.44 -4.71
C GLY A 395 2.72 19.13 -4.14
N SER A 396 3.21 18.23 -5.00
CA SER A 396 4.48 17.49 -4.90
C SER A 396 5.27 17.43 -3.55
N ALA A 397 4.65 17.31 -2.39
CA ALA A 397 5.28 17.56 -1.09
C ALA A 397 5.09 16.42 -0.08
N ASP A 398 5.17 15.18 -0.55
CA ASP A 398 5.98 14.20 0.18
C ASP A 398 7.42 14.52 -0.26
N GLY A 399 8.37 14.76 0.64
CA GLY A 399 9.80 14.90 0.27
C GLY A 399 10.39 13.70 -0.49
N ALA A 400 9.56 12.69 -0.79
CA ALA A 400 9.85 11.55 -1.64
C ALA A 400 9.75 11.85 -3.16
N LEU A 401 9.06 12.90 -3.64
CA LEU A 401 9.00 13.25 -5.07
C LEU A 401 9.35 14.72 -5.28
N VAL A 402 10.29 14.98 -6.18
CA VAL A 402 10.65 16.32 -6.64
C VAL A 402 10.66 16.34 -8.16
N TRP A 403 10.16 17.41 -8.74
CA TRP A 403 10.06 17.51 -10.20
C TRP A 403 11.40 17.85 -10.87
N SER A 404 12.20 18.77 -10.29
CA SER A 404 13.44 19.27 -10.92
C SER A 404 14.71 18.98 -10.12
N GLU A 405 15.85 18.94 -10.81
CA GLU A 405 17.16 18.66 -10.20
C GLU A 405 17.58 19.73 -9.19
N ALA A 406 17.31 21.00 -9.49
CA ALA A 406 17.57 22.11 -8.56
C ALA A 406 16.85 21.91 -7.21
N ALA A 407 15.58 21.50 -7.26
CA ALA A 407 14.80 21.24 -6.06
C ALA A 407 15.26 19.95 -5.35
N CYS A 408 15.79 18.96 -6.09
CA CYS A 408 16.37 17.75 -5.50
C CYS A 408 17.66 18.06 -4.73
N MET A 409 18.52 18.92 -5.30
CA MET A 409 19.74 19.40 -4.64
C MET A 409 19.44 20.22 -3.39
N GLU A 410 18.40 21.05 -3.43
CA GLU A 410 17.92 21.79 -2.26
C GLU A 410 17.38 20.85 -1.16
N ALA A 411 16.60 19.83 -1.55
CA ALA A 411 16.13 18.79 -0.62
C ALA A 411 17.29 18.01 0.02
N LYS A 412 18.36 17.73 -0.76
CA LYS A 412 19.60 17.10 -0.27
C LYS A 412 20.36 18.00 0.71
N ARG A 413 20.52 19.29 0.43
CA ARG A 413 21.19 20.25 1.33
C ARG A 413 20.47 20.36 2.67
N ARG A 414 19.15 20.54 2.65
CA ARG A 414 18.33 20.65 3.88
C ARG A 414 18.35 19.38 4.74
N GLY A 415 18.54 18.22 4.12
CA GLY A 415 18.64 16.95 4.82
C GLY A 415 20.05 16.59 5.31
N GLY A 416 21.09 17.24 4.77
CA GLY A 416 22.49 17.00 5.11
C GLY A 416 23.00 17.72 6.36
N GLU A 417 22.28 18.73 6.85
CA GLU A 417 22.65 19.46 8.08
C GLU A 417 22.31 18.71 9.38
N GLY A 418 21.62 17.57 9.30
CA GLY A 418 21.30 16.71 10.45
C GLY A 418 22.03 15.37 10.37
N ARG A 419 22.87 15.05 11.38
CA ARG A 419 23.42 13.69 11.55
C ARG A 419 22.29 12.67 11.72
N GLY A 420 22.15 11.79 10.73
CA GLY A 420 21.36 10.55 10.80
C GLY A 420 19.92 10.69 10.28
N ASP A 421 19.58 9.91 9.26
CA ASP A 421 18.25 9.75 8.63
C ASP A 421 17.88 10.75 7.51
N TRP A 422 18.76 10.90 6.51
CA TRP A 422 18.36 11.46 5.21
C TRP A 422 17.57 10.41 4.40
N GLU A 423 16.28 10.67 4.17
CA GLU A 423 15.51 9.91 3.18
C GLU A 423 15.68 10.53 1.78
N PRO A 424 16.04 9.74 0.76
CA PRO A 424 16.19 10.25 -0.60
C PRO A 424 14.85 10.69 -1.19
N ALA A 425 14.92 11.67 -2.09
CA ALA A 425 13.81 12.14 -2.90
C ALA A 425 13.96 11.64 -4.34
N PHE A 426 12.88 11.12 -4.92
CA PHE A 426 12.84 10.76 -6.34
C PHE A 426 12.77 12.03 -7.18
N CYS A 427 13.77 12.25 -8.03
CA CYS A 427 13.78 13.38 -8.94
C CYS A 427 13.25 12.96 -10.31
N PHE A 428 12.11 13.52 -10.71
CA PHE A 428 11.47 13.17 -11.98
C PHE A 428 12.30 13.61 -13.19
N GLU A 429 12.86 14.82 -13.19
CA GLU A 429 13.76 15.30 -14.24
C GLU A 429 14.96 14.36 -14.42
N THR A 430 15.63 13.98 -13.34
CA THR A 430 16.73 13.00 -13.37
C THR A 430 16.25 11.65 -13.91
N ALA A 431 15.06 11.18 -13.51
CA ALA A 431 14.51 9.93 -14.05
C ALA A 431 14.30 9.98 -15.57
N VAL A 432 13.84 11.11 -16.12
CA VAL A 432 13.67 11.25 -17.58
C VAL A 432 15.02 11.29 -18.29
N LYS A 433 16.01 12.03 -17.77
CA LYS A 433 17.37 12.09 -18.34
C LYS A 433 18.04 10.71 -18.31
N LEU A 434 17.95 10.01 -17.19
CA LEU A 434 18.55 8.68 -17.01
C LEU A 434 17.81 7.58 -17.78
N TYR A 435 16.51 7.74 -18.02
CA TYR A 435 15.77 6.90 -18.96
C TYR A 435 16.37 7.05 -20.37
N TYR A 436 16.64 8.27 -20.84
CA TYR A 436 17.28 8.49 -22.14
C TYR A 436 18.67 7.83 -22.22
N TRP A 437 19.48 7.98 -21.17
CA TRP A 437 20.79 7.30 -21.05
C TRP A 437 20.71 5.78 -20.98
N SER A 438 19.59 5.21 -20.52
CA SER A 438 19.39 3.76 -20.55
C SER A 438 19.11 3.21 -21.96
N ILE A 439 18.75 4.07 -22.91
CA ILE A 439 18.53 3.70 -24.32
C ILE A 439 19.86 3.67 -25.10
N LEU A 440 20.81 4.55 -24.75
CA LEU A 440 22.10 4.69 -25.45
C LEU A 440 22.78 3.33 -25.73
N PRO A 441 22.94 2.42 -24.76
CA PRO A 441 23.63 1.14 -25.00
C PRO A 441 22.89 0.19 -25.96
N TYR A 442 21.62 0.46 -26.28
CA TYR A 442 20.84 -0.33 -27.24
C TYR A 442 20.96 0.19 -28.67
N ARG A 443 21.09 1.50 -28.86
CA ARG A 443 20.92 2.19 -30.15
C ARG A 443 22.20 2.79 -30.71
N TYR A 444 23.23 2.97 -29.88
CA TYR A 444 24.54 3.45 -30.31
C TYR A 444 25.54 2.31 -30.35
N ASP A 445 26.17 2.12 -31.51
CA ASP A 445 27.26 1.17 -31.69
C ASP A 445 28.61 1.90 -31.60
N PRO A 446 29.43 1.64 -30.56
CA PRO A 446 30.70 2.32 -30.39
C PRO A 446 31.75 1.86 -31.40
N LYS A 447 31.58 0.70 -32.05
CA LYS A 447 32.52 0.18 -33.05
C LYS A 447 32.30 0.84 -34.41
N THR A 448 31.05 1.11 -34.78
CA THR A 448 30.70 1.67 -36.09
C THR A 448 30.35 3.17 -36.06
N GLY A 449 30.13 3.74 -34.87
CA GLY A 449 29.72 5.13 -34.69
C GLY A 449 28.29 5.42 -35.15
N LYS A 450 27.53 4.41 -35.58
CA LYS A 450 26.15 4.56 -36.07
C LYS A 450 25.17 4.70 -34.91
N ASP A 451 24.18 5.58 -35.09
CA ASP A 451 23.00 5.66 -34.25
C ASP A 451 21.72 5.27 -35.01
N ASP A 452 20.90 4.42 -34.41
CA ASP A 452 19.62 3.98 -34.97
C ASP A 452 18.50 4.95 -34.56
N GLY A 453 18.58 6.19 -35.10
CA GLY A 453 17.60 7.27 -34.85
C GLY A 453 17.62 7.83 -33.42
N PHE A 454 18.68 7.56 -32.66
CA PHE A 454 18.88 8.02 -31.28
C PHE A 454 20.08 8.96 -31.22
N SER A 455 19.88 10.24 -30.86
CA SER A 455 21.00 11.20 -30.79
C SER A 455 21.89 10.94 -29.57
N LYS A 456 23.08 10.38 -29.82
CA LYS A 456 24.16 10.31 -28.80
C LYS A 456 24.50 11.71 -28.27
N ASP A 457 24.53 12.70 -29.16
CA ASP A 457 24.88 14.07 -28.81
C ASP A 457 23.86 14.69 -27.86
N LEU A 458 22.56 14.41 -28.04
CA LEU A 458 21.54 14.79 -27.06
C LEU A 458 21.78 14.12 -25.71
N ALA A 459 22.18 12.84 -25.67
CA ALA A 459 22.50 12.17 -24.41
C ALA A 459 23.65 12.90 -23.67
N MET A 460 24.70 13.28 -24.40
CA MET A 460 25.82 14.05 -23.88
C MET A 460 25.39 15.45 -23.43
N GLU A 461 24.57 16.14 -24.22
CA GLU A 461 24.02 17.50 -23.94
C GLU A 461 23.20 17.53 -22.64
N LEU A 462 22.39 16.50 -22.36
CA LEU A 462 21.51 16.45 -21.17
C LEU A 462 22.24 16.65 -19.83
N TYR A 463 23.50 16.25 -19.75
CA TYR A 463 24.37 16.45 -18.59
C TYR A 463 25.60 17.31 -18.90
N GLY A 464 25.75 17.79 -20.14
CA GLY A 464 26.93 18.52 -20.62
C GLY A 464 28.22 17.72 -20.47
N PHE A 465 28.20 16.43 -20.83
CA PHE A 465 29.40 15.60 -20.77
C PHE A 465 30.37 15.94 -21.90
N GLU A 466 31.65 15.92 -21.57
CA GLU A 466 32.74 16.22 -22.52
C GLU A 466 33.27 14.94 -23.16
N ASN A 467 33.18 13.82 -22.46
CA ASN A 467 33.83 12.57 -22.84
C ASN A 467 32.89 11.37 -22.65
N LEU A 468 32.97 10.40 -23.57
CA LEU A 468 32.22 9.16 -23.54
C LEU A 468 33.18 7.97 -23.67
N GLU A 469 33.23 7.15 -22.63
CA GLU A 469 34.04 5.93 -22.58
C GLU A 469 33.15 4.70 -22.77
N TYR A 470 33.73 3.61 -23.28
CA TYR A 470 33.02 2.35 -23.52
C TYR A 470 33.81 1.16 -22.97
N VAL A 471 33.10 0.23 -22.34
CA VAL A 471 33.60 -1.07 -21.88
C VAL A 471 32.61 -2.14 -22.30
N GLY A 472 33.07 -3.16 -23.03
CA GLY A 472 32.21 -4.23 -23.53
C GLY A 472 32.79 -5.62 -23.30
N SER A 473 31.92 -6.63 -23.29
CA SER A 473 32.27 -8.05 -23.28
C SER A 473 31.38 -8.79 -24.28
N ASP A 474 31.97 -9.23 -25.40
CA ASP A 474 31.25 -9.84 -26.53
C ASP A 474 30.57 -11.17 -26.14
N ARG A 475 31.18 -11.98 -25.27
CA ARG A 475 30.67 -13.33 -24.90
C ARG A 475 29.36 -13.32 -24.12
N MET A 476 29.15 -12.29 -23.29
CA MET A 476 27.94 -12.13 -22.49
C MET A 476 27.05 -11.00 -23.01
N ASP A 477 27.38 -10.39 -24.17
CA ASP A 477 26.68 -9.23 -24.74
C ASP A 477 26.52 -8.08 -23.73
N MET A 478 27.56 -7.87 -22.91
CA MET A 478 27.58 -6.83 -21.87
C MET A 478 28.18 -5.56 -22.43
N HIS A 479 27.48 -4.44 -22.25
CA HIS A 479 27.92 -3.13 -22.71
C HIS A 479 27.74 -2.11 -21.59
N CYS A 480 28.79 -1.35 -21.33
CA CYS A 480 28.84 -0.27 -20.36
C CYS A 480 29.37 0.99 -21.06
N PHE A 481 28.69 2.11 -20.84
CA PHE A 481 29.16 3.43 -21.26
C PHE A 481 29.36 4.32 -20.05
N VAL A 482 30.40 5.15 -20.07
CA VAL A 482 30.67 6.13 -19.02
C VAL A 482 30.79 7.52 -19.63
N GLY A 483 29.77 8.35 -19.42
CA GLY A 483 29.83 9.78 -19.71
C GLY A 483 30.43 10.52 -18.52
N TRP A 484 31.36 11.44 -18.75
CA TRP A 484 31.97 12.19 -17.64
C TRP A 484 32.39 13.62 -18.00
N LYS A 485 32.46 14.42 -16.95
CA LYS A 485 32.99 15.80 -16.91
C LYS A 485 33.50 16.09 -15.50
N PRO A 486 34.17 17.22 -15.25
CA PRO A 486 34.52 17.62 -13.89
C PRO A 486 33.30 17.61 -12.95
N GLY A 487 33.42 16.87 -11.83
CA GLY A 487 32.42 16.75 -10.77
C GLY A 487 31.26 15.77 -11.03
N LEU A 488 31.16 15.12 -12.19
CA LEU A 488 30.04 14.23 -12.54
C LEU A 488 30.45 13.09 -13.47
N LEU A 489 30.04 11.87 -13.11
CA LEU A 489 30.15 10.66 -13.93
C LEU A 489 28.78 9.98 -14.02
N LEU A 490 28.45 9.43 -15.19
CA LEU A 490 27.28 8.59 -15.40
C LEU A 490 27.71 7.27 -16.06
N VAL A 491 27.44 6.16 -15.37
CA VAL A 491 27.69 4.79 -15.80
C VAL A 491 26.36 4.15 -16.21
N THR A 492 26.24 3.73 -17.48
CA THR A 492 25.01 3.09 -17.99
C THR A 492 25.29 1.68 -18.49
N PHE A 493 24.41 0.73 -18.16
CA PHE A 493 24.52 -0.67 -18.55
C PHE A 493 23.40 -1.07 -19.49
N ARG A 494 23.75 -1.84 -20.53
CA ARG A 494 22.77 -2.46 -21.42
C ARG A 494 22.16 -3.70 -20.78
N GLY A 495 20.87 -3.92 -21.02
CA GLY A 495 20.24 -5.23 -20.84
C GLY A 495 20.19 -6.06 -22.14
N THR A 496 19.56 -7.23 -22.07
CA THR A 496 19.43 -8.13 -23.23
C THR A 496 18.55 -7.50 -24.31
N LYS A 497 18.92 -7.67 -25.60
CA LYS A 497 18.08 -7.24 -26.74
C LYS A 497 16.70 -7.92 -26.78
N SER A 498 16.58 -9.15 -26.25
CA SER A 498 15.32 -9.91 -26.18
C SER A 498 14.83 -10.05 -24.73
N ALA A 499 13.85 -9.22 -24.36
CA ALA A 499 13.15 -9.34 -23.09
C ALA A 499 12.31 -10.63 -22.97
N LYS A 500 11.88 -11.21 -24.11
CA LYS A 500 11.20 -12.52 -24.15
C LYS A 500 12.12 -13.63 -23.67
N ASN A 501 13.35 -13.65 -24.17
CA ASN A 501 14.35 -14.64 -23.78
C ASN A 501 14.71 -14.46 -22.31
N LEU A 502 14.91 -13.20 -21.87
CA LEU A 502 15.17 -12.92 -20.46
C LEU A 502 14.06 -13.45 -19.55
N LEU A 503 12.78 -13.29 -19.93
CA LEU A 503 11.66 -13.80 -19.13
C LEU A 503 11.60 -15.34 -19.10
N ALA A 504 11.88 -16.00 -20.24
CA ALA A 504 11.90 -17.45 -20.34
C ALA A 504 13.09 -18.07 -19.57
N ASP A 505 14.25 -17.42 -19.62
CA ASP A 505 15.51 -17.89 -19.05
C ASP A 505 15.76 -17.42 -17.61
N ALA A 506 14.82 -16.65 -17.03
CA ALA A 506 14.90 -16.13 -15.66
C ALA A 506 14.87 -17.27 -14.63
N ASN A 507 16.02 -17.89 -14.41
CA ASN A 507 16.19 -19.02 -13.51
C ASN A 507 16.10 -18.57 -12.05
N VAL A 508 15.36 -19.27 -11.19
CA VAL A 508 15.16 -18.85 -9.80
C VAL A 508 16.42 -19.07 -8.93
N LEU A 509 17.48 -19.68 -9.48
CA LEU A 509 18.71 -20.00 -8.75
C LEU A 509 19.42 -18.76 -8.16
N ARG A 510 19.56 -18.77 -6.84
CA ARG A 510 20.35 -17.80 -6.07
C ARG A 510 21.72 -18.36 -5.73
N VAL A 511 22.74 -17.51 -5.72
CA VAL A 511 24.08 -17.80 -5.24
C VAL A 511 24.50 -16.79 -4.18
N PRO A 512 25.43 -17.13 -3.27
CA PRO A 512 25.95 -16.16 -2.31
C PRO A 512 26.58 -14.96 -3.02
N HIS A 513 26.27 -13.75 -2.54
CA HIS A 513 26.93 -12.54 -3.02
C HIS A 513 28.34 -12.45 -2.40
N PRO A 514 29.41 -12.28 -3.20
CA PRO A 514 30.77 -12.15 -2.68
C PRO A 514 31.01 -10.80 -1.95
N PRO A 515 32.01 -10.68 -1.06
CA PRO A 515 32.66 -11.80 -0.37
C PRO A 515 31.65 -12.57 0.51
N LEU A 516 31.94 -13.86 0.74
CA LEU A 516 31.05 -14.73 1.49
C LEU A 516 30.85 -14.22 2.92
N ARG A 517 29.61 -13.94 3.29
CA ARG A 517 29.22 -13.44 4.63
C ARG A 517 27.88 -14.01 5.07
N GLY A 518 27.62 -14.00 6.38
CA GLY A 518 26.39 -14.53 6.97
C GLY A 518 26.24 -16.05 6.88
N SER A 519 25.18 -16.56 7.51
CA SER A 519 24.88 -18.00 7.61
C SER A 519 23.69 -18.39 6.74
N PRO A 520 23.78 -19.49 5.95
CA PRO A 520 22.66 -19.97 5.17
C PRO A 520 21.60 -20.61 6.08
N TYR A 521 22.03 -21.23 7.18
CA TYR A 521 21.16 -21.89 8.16
C TYR A 521 20.29 -20.90 8.93
N LEU A 522 20.85 -19.73 9.26
CA LEU A 522 20.12 -18.66 9.95
C LEU A 522 19.37 -17.73 8.99
N GLY A 523 19.44 -17.97 7.68
CA GLY A 523 18.84 -17.09 6.67
C GLY A 523 19.45 -15.69 6.59
N THR A 524 20.65 -15.48 7.16
CA THR A 524 21.35 -14.18 7.23
C THR A 524 22.36 -13.98 6.11
N ARG A 525 22.42 -14.89 5.13
CA ARG A 525 23.34 -14.79 4.00
C ARG A 525 22.75 -13.91 2.88
N PRO A 526 23.47 -12.90 2.37
CA PRO A 526 23.06 -12.18 1.17
C PRO A 526 23.21 -13.07 -0.05
N MET A 527 22.11 -13.20 -0.80
CA MET A 527 22.01 -14.07 -1.95
C MET A 527 21.49 -13.27 -3.14
N VAL A 528 22.12 -13.44 -4.30
CA VAL A 528 21.76 -12.76 -5.56
C VAL A 528 21.48 -13.76 -6.68
N HIS A 529 20.78 -13.32 -7.71
CA HIS A 529 20.46 -14.13 -8.88
C HIS A 529 21.75 -14.56 -9.62
N LYS A 530 21.92 -15.87 -9.83
CA LYS A 530 23.12 -16.46 -10.43
C LYS A 530 23.46 -15.85 -11.79
N GLY A 531 22.45 -15.66 -12.64
CA GLY A 531 22.64 -15.10 -13.98
C GLY A 531 23.14 -13.66 -13.97
N PHE A 532 22.61 -12.82 -13.06
CA PHE A 532 22.97 -11.39 -13.03
C PHE A 532 24.38 -11.21 -12.47
N LEU A 533 24.73 -11.98 -11.42
CA LEU A 533 26.08 -12.00 -10.88
C LEU A 533 27.09 -12.53 -11.92
N LYS A 534 26.73 -13.58 -12.67
CA LYS A 534 27.56 -14.08 -13.78
C LYS A 534 27.80 -12.99 -14.81
N CYS A 535 26.76 -12.30 -15.29
CA CYS A 535 26.93 -11.20 -16.25
C CYS A 535 27.88 -10.10 -15.76
N TRP A 536 27.81 -9.76 -14.47
CA TRP A 536 28.68 -8.75 -13.87
C TRP A 536 30.14 -9.21 -13.73
N MET A 537 30.36 -10.45 -13.28
CA MET A 537 31.70 -10.96 -12.95
C MET A 537 32.43 -11.65 -14.12
N PHE A 538 31.73 -11.99 -15.20
CA PHE A 538 32.30 -12.79 -16.29
C PHE A 538 33.37 -12.02 -17.07
N ASP A 539 34.40 -12.75 -17.53
CA ASP A 539 35.45 -12.27 -18.44
C ASP A 539 36.13 -10.96 -18.01
N SER A 540 36.38 -10.81 -16.71
CA SER A 540 36.97 -9.60 -16.10
C SER A 540 36.18 -8.30 -16.37
N PHE A 541 34.91 -8.39 -16.78
CA PHE A 541 34.09 -7.22 -17.09
C PHE A 541 33.95 -6.29 -15.89
N ARG A 542 33.66 -6.83 -14.71
CA ARG A 542 33.67 -6.11 -13.42
C ARG A 542 34.96 -5.31 -13.25
N GLU A 543 36.11 -5.96 -13.37
CA GLU A 543 37.41 -5.32 -13.10
C GLU A 543 37.72 -4.24 -14.12
N ALA A 544 37.38 -4.46 -15.40
CA ALA A 544 37.53 -3.46 -16.45
C ALA A 544 36.68 -2.21 -16.18
N VAL A 545 35.41 -2.39 -15.76
CA VAL A 545 34.52 -1.29 -15.40
C VAL A 545 35.02 -0.55 -14.15
N LEU A 546 35.35 -1.28 -13.07
CA LEU A 546 35.80 -0.66 -11.82
C LEU A 546 37.13 0.10 -12.01
N THR A 547 38.07 -0.46 -12.77
CA THR A 547 39.34 0.19 -13.09
C THR A 547 39.11 1.46 -13.91
N LYS A 548 38.26 1.40 -14.94
CA LYS A 548 37.92 2.57 -15.76
C LYS A 548 37.24 3.65 -14.93
N VAL A 549 36.24 3.29 -14.11
CA VAL A 549 35.51 4.26 -13.27
C VAL A 549 36.42 4.87 -12.20
N ARG A 550 37.31 4.09 -11.56
CA ARG A 550 38.30 4.61 -10.60
C ARG A 550 39.16 5.70 -11.25
N GLY A 551 39.77 5.42 -12.40
CA GLY A 551 40.60 6.39 -13.09
C GLY A 551 39.83 7.63 -13.59
N LEU A 552 38.52 7.50 -13.82
CA LEU A 552 37.66 8.64 -14.17
C LEU A 552 37.23 9.46 -12.96
N ILE A 553 37.03 8.84 -11.80
CA ILE A 553 36.76 9.54 -10.54
C ILE A 553 37.95 10.46 -10.22
N ASP A 554 39.17 9.95 -10.36
CA ASP A 554 40.40 10.72 -10.11
C ASP A 554 40.49 11.93 -11.05
N ARG A 555 40.08 11.78 -12.31
CA ARG A 555 40.06 12.87 -13.31
C ARG A 555 38.92 13.86 -13.13
N ALA A 556 37.77 13.42 -12.62
CA ALA A 556 36.62 14.28 -12.43
C ALA A 556 36.77 15.23 -11.23
N GLY A 557 37.79 15.05 -10.38
CA GLY A 557 38.07 15.90 -9.23
C GLY A 557 37.50 15.34 -7.92
N PRO A 558 37.55 16.11 -6.82
CA PRO A 558 37.21 15.60 -5.48
C PRO A 558 35.72 15.25 -5.38
N GLU A 559 35.45 14.05 -4.87
CA GLU A 559 34.11 13.52 -4.59
C GLU A 559 33.08 13.80 -5.71
N PRO A 560 33.28 13.30 -6.93
CA PRO A 560 32.35 13.56 -8.03
C PRO A 560 31.01 12.85 -7.79
N LEU A 561 29.94 13.34 -8.40
CA LEU A 561 28.64 12.66 -8.37
C LEU A 561 28.75 11.47 -9.31
N VAL A 562 28.56 10.26 -8.79
CA VAL A 562 28.52 9.05 -9.60
C VAL A 562 27.07 8.61 -9.76
N ILE A 563 26.58 8.63 -10.99
CA ILE A 563 25.24 8.18 -11.35
C ILE A 563 25.34 6.83 -12.05
N VAL A 564 24.52 5.87 -11.65
CA VAL A 564 24.45 4.55 -12.26
C VAL A 564 23.04 4.33 -12.81
N THR A 565 22.93 3.84 -14.04
CA THR A 565 21.63 3.57 -14.66
C THR A 565 21.64 2.32 -15.53
N GLY A 566 20.45 1.79 -15.82
CA GLY A 566 20.28 0.66 -16.71
C GLY A 566 18.83 0.24 -16.86
N HIS A 567 18.51 -0.37 -17.99
CA HIS A 567 17.19 -0.95 -18.29
C HIS A 567 17.26 -2.48 -18.29
N SER A 568 16.18 -3.13 -17.85
CA SER A 568 16.05 -4.59 -17.87
C SER A 568 17.19 -5.30 -17.11
N LEU A 569 17.85 -6.29 -17.73
CA LEU A 569 19.09 -6.90 -17.22
C LEU A 569 20.17 -5.87 -16.87
N GLY A 570 20.29 -4.79 -17.65
CA GLY A 570 21.23 -3.70 -17.37
C GLY A 570 20.90 -2.98 -16.06
N GLY A 571 19.63 -2.90 -15.69
CA GLY A 571 19.20 -2.38 -14.38
C GLY A 571 19.62 -3.30 -13.23
N ALA A 572 19.59 -4.63 -13.42
CA ALA A 572 20.09 -5.57 -12.42
C ALA A 572 21.62 -5.47 -12.24
N VAL A 573 22.36 -5.36 -13.34
CA VAL A 573 23.82 -5.15 -13.33
C VAL A 573 24.18 -3.79 -12.75
N ALA A 574 23.43 -2.74 -13.06
CA ALA A 574 23.58 -1.40 -12.47
C ALA A 574 23.46 -1.42 -10.94
N MET A 575 22.56 -2.23 -10.39
CA MET A 575 22.42 -2.41 -8.94
C MET A 575 23.67 -3.08 -8.34
N LEU A 576 24.19 -4.15 -8.97
CA LEU A 576 25.44 -4.80 -8.51
C LEU A 576 26.65 -3.87 -8.62
N ALA A 577 26.77 -3.17 -9.75
CA ALA A 577 27.84 -2.20 -9.99
C ALA A 577 27.80 -1.04 -8.98
N ALA A 578 26.63 -0.46 -8.69
CA ALA A 578 26.52 0.59 -7.69
C ALA A 578 26.96 0.12 -6.30
N PHE A 579 26.63 -1.13 -5.93
CA PHE A 579 27.08 -1.71 -4.67
C PHE A 579 28.62 -1.85 -4.62
N ASP A 580 29.24 -2.33 -5.69
CA ASP A 580 30.70 -2.45 -5.79
C ASP A 580 31.40 -1.09 -5.85
N LEU A 581 30.86 -0.09 -6.55
CA LEU A 581 31.39 1.28 -6.53
C LEU A 581 31.44 1.85 -5.11
N ARG A 582 30.40 1.58 -4.31
CA ARG A 582 30.37 2.00 -2.90
C ARG A 582 31.38 1.23 -2.04
N ARG A 583 31.53 -0.07 -2.23
CA ARG A 583 32.34 -0.95 -1.36
C ARG A 583 33.83 -0.98 -1.75
N GLU A 584 34.14 -0.96 -3.03
CA GLU A 584 35.50 -1.14 -3.58
C GLU A 584 36.18 0.18 -3.95
N LEU A 585 35.40 1.19 -4.35
CA LEU A 585 35.91 2.52 -4.70
C LEU A 585 35.62 3.57 -3.63
N ASN A 586 34.95 3.19 -2.53
CA ASN A 586 34.59 4.08 -1.42
C ASN A 586 33.83 5.35 -1.86
N VAL A 587 33.05 5.29 -2.94
CA VAL A 587 32.22 6.43 -3.38
C VAL A 587 31.27 6.82 -2.22
N PRO A 588 31.28 8.09 -1.76
CA PRO A 588 30.42 8.50 -0.65
C PRO A 588 28.94 8.24 -0.93
N ARG A 589 28.19 7.77 0.08
CA ARG A 589 26.76 7.42 -0.07
C ARG A 589 25.91 8.58 -0.61
N CYS A 590 26.21 9.81 -0.21
CA CYS A 590 25.53 11.03 -0.68
C CYS A 590 25.90 11.44 -2.12
N ARG A 591 26.94 10.82 -2.69
CA ARG A 591 27.48 11.07 -4.03
C ARG A 591 27.27 9.89 -4.98
N LEU A 592 26.50 8.88 -4.57
CA LEU A 592 26.16 7.73 -5.39
C LEU A 592 24.64 7.68 -5.63
N LEU A 593 24.25 7.86 -6.88
CA LEU A 593 22.86 7.85 -7.34
C LEU A 593 22.63 6.63 -8.23
N CYS A 594 21.54 5.89 -8.08
CA CYS A 594 21.24 4.78 -8.99
C CYS A 594 19.76 4.69 -9.37
N TYR A 595 19.45 4.80 -10.67
CA TYR A 595 18.09 4.73 -11.21
C TYR A 595 18.00 3.58 -12.19
N THR A 596 17.02 2.70 -12.03
CA THR A 596 16.86 1.54 -12.91
C THR A 596 15.46 1.51 -13.50
N TYR A 597 15.34 1.00 -14.73
CA TYR A 597 14.09 0.95 -15.49
C TYR A 597 13.75 -0.49 -15.81
N GLY A 598 12.60 -0.98 -15.34
CA GLY A 598 12.17 -2.36 -15.61
C GLY A 598 13.12 -3.42 -15.06
N ALA A 599 13.90 -3.11 -14.02
CA ALA A 599 14.85 -4.05 -13.46
C ALA A 599 14.15 -5.23 -12.76
N PRO A 600 14.61 -6.48 -12.98
CA PRO A 600 14.12 -7.64 -12.25
C PRO A 600 14.60 -7.61 -10.78
N ARG A 601 14.06 -8.49 -9.94
CA ARG A 601 14.51 -8.64 -8.54
C ARG A 601 15.91 -9.26 -8.51
N VAL A 602 16.87 -8.57 -7.91
CA VAL A 602 18.29 -8.97 -7.95
C VAL A 602 18.67 -9.94 -6.85
N GLY A 603 18.15 -9.76 -5.62
CA GLY A 603 18.57 -10.56 -4.47
C GLY A 603 17.50 -10.77 -3.40
N ASN A 604 17.90 -11.48 -2.34
CA ASN A 604 17.04 -11.75 -1.19
C ASN A 604 16.89 -10.53 -0.27
N SER A 605 16.07 -10.65 0.77
CA SER A 605 15.86 -9.57 1.77
C SER A 605 17.14 -9.09 2.42
N VAL A 606 18.11 -9.99 2.67
CA VAL A 606 19.39 -9.65 3.29
C VAL A 606 20.23 -8.77 2.36
N PHE A 607 20.43 -9.21 1.11
CA PHE A 607 21.16 -8.42 0.12
C PHE A 607 20.49 -7.06 -0.12
N VAL A 608 19.16 -7.02 -0.22
CA VAL A 608 18.42 -5.77 -0.38
C VAL A 608 18.63 -4.83 0.80
N ALA A 609 18.58 -5.34 2.05
CA ALA A 609 18.81 -4.51 3.23
C ALA A 609 20.24 -3.92 3.25
N GLU A 610 21.26 -4.73 2.95
CA GLU A 610 22.64 -4.27 2.83
C GLU A 610 22.79 -3.24 1.71
N PHE A 611 22.21 -3.51 0.54
CA PHE A 611 22.25 -2.62 -0.62
C PHE A 611 21.64 -1.25 -0.30
N GLN A 612 20.49 -1.21 0.36
CA GLN A 612 19.83 0.05 0.70
C GLN A 612 20.57 0.88 1.74
N GLN A 613 21.34 0.23 2.61
CA GLN A 613 22.23 0.94 3.54
C GLN A 613 23.42 1.57 2.80
N GLU A 614 23.93 0.89 1.78
CA GLU A 614 25.10 1.34 1.01
C GLU A 614 24.77 2.33 -0.10
N VAL A 615 23.64 2.16 -0.76
CA VAL A 615 23.16 2.97 -1.88
C VAL A 615 21.75 3.48 -1.55
N PRO A 616 21.62 4.41 -0.60
CA PRO A 616 20.30 4.88 -0.15
C PRO A 616 19.51 5.56 -1.27
N ASP A 617 20.18 6.37 -2.12
CA ASP A 617 19.58 7.08 -3.25
C ASP A 617 19.46 6.19 -4.50
N PHE A 618 18.78 5.06 -4.31
CA PHE A 618 18.43 4.11 -5.35
C PHE A 618 16.93 4.18 -5.66
N TRP A 619 16.57 4.16 -6.95
CA TRP A 619 15.18 4.21 -7.41
C TRP A 619 14.90 3.21 -8.53
N GLN A 620 13.83 2.42 -8.36
CA GLN A 620 13.37 1.45 -9.36
C GLN A 620 12.11 1.97 -10.04
N VAL A 621 12.23 2.42 -11.28
CA VAL A 621 11.10 2.87 -12.09
C VAL A 621 10.50 1.68 -12.85
N MET A 622 9.22 1.43 -12.64
CA MET A 622 8.46 0.32 -13.21
C MET A 622 7.30 0.88 -14.03
N ASN A 623 7.17 0.42 -15.26
CA ASN A 623 6.12 0.86 -16.16
C ASN A 623 4.92 -0.11 -16.14
N ASN A 624 3.75 0.40 -15.80
CA ASN A 624 2.47 -0.28 -15.86
C ASN A 624 2.54 -1.72 -15.31
N MET A 625 2.35 -2.71 -16.17
CA MET A 625 2.37 -4.14 -15.84
C MET A 625 3.58 -4.84 -16.44
N ASP A 626 4.74 -4.21 -16.37
CA ASP A 626 6.02 -4.76 -16.82
C ASP A 626 6.29 -6.13 -16.17
N ALA A 627 6.25 -7.19 -17.00
CA ALA A 627 6.43 -8.57 -16.55
C ALA A 627 7.84 -8.87 -16.01
N ILE A 628 8.86 -8.13 -16.45
CA ILE A 628 10.25 -8.36 -16.03
C ILE A 628 10.49 -7.88 -14.60
N THR A 629 9.80 -6.81 -14.19
CA THR A 629 9.87 -6.35 -12.78
C THR A 629 9.34 -7.39 -11.80
N ASP A 630 8.58 -8.38 -12.28
CA ASP A 630 8.01 -9.43 -11.47
C ASP A 630 8.79 -10.74 -11.47
N VAL A 631 9.92 -10.81 -12.16
CA VAL A 631 10.82 -11.96 -12.06
C VAL A 631 12.02 -11.69 -11.15
N PRO A 632 12.47 -12.70 -10.38
CA PRO A 632 11.83 -14.00 -10.18
C PRO A 632 10.53 -13.89 -9.34
N LYS A 633 9.49 -14.68 -9.67
CA LYS A 633 8.12 -14.55 -9.11
C LYS A 633 8.01 -14.88 -7.61
N PHE A 634 8.96 -15.63 -7.07
CA PHE A 634 8.94 -16.07 -5.66
C PHE A 634 9.41 -14.95 -4.73
N MET A 635 8.48 -14.10 -4.27
CA MET A 635 8.74 -12.98 -3.36
C MET A 635 9.34 -13.38 -1.99
N ILE A 636 9.26 -14.67 -1.63
CA ILE A 636 9.92 -15.23 -0.44
C ILE A 636 11.43 -15.33 -0.67
N LEU A 637 11.85 -15.62 -1.91
CA LEU A 637 13.26 -15.81 -2.28
C LEU A 637 13.93 -14.51 -2.75
N TYR A 638 13.18 -13.64 -3.41
CA TYR A 638 13.68 -12.39 -3.96
C TYR A 638 12.83 -11.19 -3.53
N LYS A 639 13.48 -10.06 -3.25
CA LYS A 639 12.83 -8.83 -2.81
C LYS A 639 13.24 -7.68 -3.73
N HIS A 640 12.32 -6.76 -3.95
CA HIS A 640 12.65 -5.43 -4.45
C HIS A 640 13.12 -4.55 -3.30
N THR A 641 13.82 -3.48 -3.65
CA THR A 641 14.11 -2.39 -2.71
C THR A 641 12.83 -1.63 -2.35
N SER A 642 12.88 -0.79 -1.31
CA SER A 642 11.73 0.00 -0.87
C SER A 642 11.40 1.18 -1.80
N ASN A 643 12.40 1.72 -2.51
CA ASN A 643 12.28 2.92 -3.32
C ASN A 643 11.83 2.58 -4.75
N LYS A 644 10.56 2.20 -4.89
CA LYS A 644 9.95 1.92 -6.19
C LYS A 644 9.16 3.13 -6.70
N VAL A 645 9.06 3.26 -8.01
CA VAL A 645 8.23 4.26 -8.69
C VAL A 645 7.42 3.57 -9.77
N LEU A 646 6.10 3.73 -9.76
CA LEU A 646 5.21 3.20 -10.78
C LEU A 646 4.78 4.33 -11.71
N ILE A 647 5.00 4.17 -13.01
CA ILE A 647 4.47 5.06 -14.06
C ILE A 647 3.54 4.27 -14.97
N ASN A 648 2.63 4.94 -15.68
CA ASN A 648 1.76 4.25 -16.63
C ASN A 648 1.34 5.17 -17.80
N PRO A 649 0.80 4.61 -18.90
CA PRO A 649 0.41 5.41 -20.07
C PRO A 649 -0.84 6.26 -19.83
N ASP A 650 -1.54 6.07 -18.71
CA ASP A 650 -2.65 6.93 -18.27
C ASP A 650 -2.13 8.22 -17.58
N GLY A 651 -0.81 8.41 -17.49
CA GLY A 651 -0.17 9.56 -16.86
C GLY A 651 -0.14 9.51 -15.34
N ARG A 652 -0.28 8.32 -14.73
CA ARG A 652 -0.17 8.11 -13.29
C ARG A 652 1.30 7.94 -12.90
N LEU A 653 1.68 8.53 -11.76
CA LEU A 653 3.00 8.41 -11.13
C LEU A 653 2.82 8.13 -9.65
N ILE A 654 3.38 7.02 -9.15
CA ILE A 654 3.33 6.64 -7.73
C ILE A 654 4.74 6.41 -7.23
N VAL A 655 5.16 7.19 -6.24
CA VAL A 655 6.44 7.00 -5.55
C VAL A 655 6.22 6.19 -4.28
N ARG A 656 7.09 5.20 -4.03
CA ARG A 656 7.04 4.25 -2.91
C ARG A 656 5.66 3.60 -2.70
N PRO A 657 5.10 2.92 -3.72
CA PRO A 657 3.79 2.28 -3.60
C PRO A 657 3.78 1.25 -2.45
N LEU A 658 2.71 1.28 -1.65
CA LEU A 658 2.40 0.22 -0.70
C LEU A 658 2.21 -1.12 -1.44
N MET A 659 2.42 -2.25 -0.75
CA MET A 659 2.23 -3.57 -1.36
C MET A 659 0.80 -3.77 -1.87
N SER A 660 -0.18 -3.21 -1.15
CA SER A 660 -1.56 -3.15 -1.61
C SER A 660 -1.65 -2.31 -2.90
N GLU A 661 -1.10 -1.09 -2.95
CA GLU A 661 -1.03 -0.21 -4.13
C GLU A 661 -0.56 -0.92 -5.38
N SER A 662 0.60 -1.57 -5.33
CA SER A 662 1.10 -2.36 -6.45
C SER A 662 0.13 -3.48 -6.86
N ARG A 663 -0.46 -4.22 -5.90
CA ARG A 663 -1.38 -5.34 -6.21
C ARG A 663 -2.72 -4.93 -6.83
N LEU A 664 -3.25 -3.75 -6.51
CA LEU A 664 -4.52 -3.29 -7.09
C LEU A 664 -4.33 -2.69 -8.46
N LEU A 665 -3.21 -1.98 -8.69
CA LEU A 665 -2.84 -1.60 -10.05
C LEU A 665 -2.67 -2.83 -10.94
N ALA A 666 -2.19 -3.93 -10.36
CA ALA A 666 -2.11 -5.23 -11.03
C ALA A 666 -3.45 -5.96 -11.18
N MET A 667 -4.49 -5.60 -10.43
CA MET A 667 -5.74 -6.35 -10.39
C MET A 667 -6.52 -6.13 -11.69
N GLY A 668 -6.78 -7.23 -12.40
CA GLY A 668 -7.47 -7.19 -13.69
C GLY A 668 -6.59 -6.77 -14.88
N ARG A 669 -5.31 -6.45 -14.66
CA ARG A 669 -4.34 -6.20 -15.72
C ARG A 669 -3.39 -7.40 -15.84
N ARG A 670 -3.07 -7.82 -17.05
CA ARG A 670 -2.08 -8.88 -17.28
C ARG A 670 -0.69 -8.28 -17.33
N HIS A 671 0.29 -8.97 -16.74
CA HIS A 671 1.69 -8.62 -16.91
C HIS A 671 2.11 -8.85 -18.37
N THR A 672 2.70 -7.84 -19.00
CA THR A 672 3.09 -7.90 -20.41
C THR A 672 4.55 -7.53 -20.60
N ILE A 673 5.16 -8.15 -21.61
CA ILE A 673 6.49 -7.77 -22.10
C ILE A 673 6.41 -6.44 -22.87
N ALA A 674 5.24 -6.11 -23.43
CA ALA A 674 5.06 -4.83 -24.11
C ALA A 674 5.34 -3.66 -23.16
N ASP A 675 4.78 -3.68 -21.95
CA ASP A 675 5.02 -2.64 -20.93
C ASP A 675 6.50 -2.51 -20.53
N HIS A 676 7.29 -3.58 -20.69
CA HIS A 676 8.72 -3.58 -20.40
C HIS A 676 9.56 -2.80 -21.42
N MET A 677 9.09 -2.67 -22.66
CA MET A 677 9.86 -2.08 -23.75
C MET A 677 10.09 -0.58 -23.53
N LEU A 678 11.31 -0.10 -23.78
CA LEU A 678 11.69 1.31 -23.65
C LEU A 678 10.67 2.28 -24.29
N PRO A 679 10.19 2.08 -25.54
CA PRO A 679 9.18 2.97 -26.13
C PRO A 679 7.90 3.16 -25.29
N ASN A 680 7.47 2.15 -24.53
CA ASN A 680 6.31 2.26 -23.66
C ASN A 680 6.63 2.98 -22.33
N TYR A 681 7.87 2.90 -21.84
CA TYR A 681 8.34 3.80 -20.78
C TYR A 681 8.30 5.26 -21.23
N ARG A 682 8.77 5.57 -22.46
CA ARG A 682 8.65 6.93 -23.04
C ARG A 682 7.20 7.41 -23.06
N LYS A 683 6.26 6.59 -23.53
CA LYS A 683 4.82 6.94 -23.54
C LYS A 683 4.31 7.27 -22.14
N SER A 684 4.67 6.47 -21.14
CA SER A 684 4.26 6.70 -19.76
C SER A 684 4.88 7.96 -19.16
N PHE A 685 6.17 8.23 -19.40
CA PHE A 685 6.79 9.49 -18.99
C PHE A 685 6.12 10.70 -19.63
N ALA A 686 5.88 10.64 -20.94
CA ALA A 686 5.16 11.70 -21.66
C ALA A 686 3.73 11.88 -21.11
N ALA A 687 3.01 10.79 -20.85
CA ALA A 687 1.67 10.85 -20.27
C ALA A 687 1.68 11.47 -18.87
N VAL A 688 2.69 11.19 -18.03
CA VAL A 688 2.84 11.83 -16.72
C VAL A 688 3.07 13.33 -16.88
N VAL A 689 3.97 13.75 -17.77
CA VAL A 689 4.19 15.19 -18.05
C VAL A 689 2.88 15.84 -18.50
N ARG A 690 2.19 15.25 -19.49
CA ARG A 690 0.93 15.78 -20.02
C ARG A 690 -0.13 15.90 -18.92
N SER A 691 -0.29 14.88 -18.08
CA SER A 691 -1.30 14.87 -17.02
C SER A 691 -1.03 15.87 -15.90
N GLN A 692 0.22 16.27 -15.70
CA GLN A 692 0.61 17.19 -14.64
C GLN A 692 0.68 18.64 -15.09
N PHE A 693 1.09 18.89 -16.33
CA PHE A 693 1.48 20.23 -16.77
C PHE A 693 0.62 20.78 -17.91
N ILE A 694 -0.17 19.96 -18.59
CA ILE A 694 -1.06 20.41 -19.67
C ILE A 694 -2.48 20.51 -19.11
N LYS A 695 -3.00 21.73 -18.98
CA LYS A 695 -4.41 21.99 -18.61
C LYS A 695 -5.32 21.43 -19.71
N HIS A 696 -6.19 20.48 -19.37
CA HIS A 696 -7.34 20.15 -20.21
C HIS A 696 -8.26 21.37 -20.26
N ARG A 697 -8.34 22.03 -21.42
CA ARG A 697 -9.36 23.05 -21.69
C ARG A 697 -10.74 22.42 -21.69
#